data_AF-A0A2H1JCL6-F1
#
_entry.id   AF-A0A2H1JCL6-F1
#
_cell.length_a   1.000
_cell.length_b   1.000
_cell.length_c   1.000
_cell.angle_alpha   90.00
_cell.angle_beta   90.00
_cell.angle_gamma   90.00
#
_symmetry.space_group_name_H-M   'P 1'
#
loop_
_entity.id
_entity.type
_entity.pdbx_description
1 polymer ?
#
loop_
_entity_poly.entity_id
_entity_poly.type
_entity_poly.pdbx_seq_one_letter_code
_entity_poly.pdbx_strand_id
1 'polypeptide(L)'
;MQTLRTHAAVCAEGDPGFPEHYRAISARDARFDGQFLTGVKTTGIYCRPSCPALTPKPQNVVFLVTAAAAHEAGFRACRRCLPDAVPGTPAWNLRRDVAARAMRLIEDGAVDRSGVPGLARTLGFTPRHLTRLLSAELGAGPLSLARAHRAQTARTLATETDLSFADVAFAAGFSSVRQFNETVRDVFAATPSELRARRRPRTLPTRGTPTTRSGPATVASDSNATVSNLSDSHAESPAAPASDIRLAVDLPVRSPFDATGMFAFLSARAITGVETADLTDPARLRYARTLALPHGPAVAEVVATAQPPAPAPEPAPSPGPASAHAHEAQSGTARRPCVDWSIRAHLTLTSLADAPTAIARLRRMLDLDADPHAADAVLSSDPLLAPFVAAAPGARLPGAVDAHELAVRAVIGQQISVAAAGTHLGRLVSHAGTPLSTHVPGLTALFPTAERIAAAVVPVPAGTPLDPGRPLRLPRRSLAAIHDLASDLADGSLDLHLGMDPSDMRAALVSRRGIGPWTAAYITMRVLGDPDVWLPGDAALLTAARTLACDDDLDTRSAAWAPWRSYAVIRLWRANADGPPAKSTRHPKVPSAPIPSAPAPTAPAPSVSDPQGRSMTQLPALATTLDTPDGPFTAIVDAHAVLASGWTTDPDALVALIHPALRPDSVATDPTATGAAVRDLANTAAEAVRAYYAGDLTAPAHVPVVQQSGEFRTHAWEVLREVPAGAPVTYTEYAEAAGRPAAVRAVAGACALNAAALFVPCHRVVRTDGSLGGFRYGLTIKRSLLEREKDASSHT
;
A
#
# COMPACT_ATOMS: atom_id res chain seq x y z
N MET A 1 46.34 -8.32 -18.24
CA MET A 1 46.32 -6.85 -18.46
C MET A 1 46.89 -6.49 -19.84
N GLN A 2 46.29 -6.97 -20.93
CA GLN A 2 46.66 -6.49 -22.27
C GLN A 2 45.59 -6.86 -23.30
N THR A 3 44.55 -6.01 -23.38
CA THR A 3 43.73 -5.67 -24.57
C THR A 3 42.50 -4.89 -24.07
N LEU A 4 42.71 -3.61 -23.74
CA LEU A 4 41.64 -2.62 -23.62
C LEU A 4 42.08 -1.45 -24.51
N ARG A 5 41.91 -1.61 -25.83
CA ARG A 5 42.06 -0.49 -26.75
C ARG A 5 40.69 0.11 -27.02
N THR A 6 40.58 1.35 -26.55
CA THR A 6 39.84 2.47 -27.18
C THR A 6 38.35 2.27 -27.38
N HIS A 7 37.56 2.70 -26.40
CA HIS A 7 36.40 3.61 -26.49
C HIS A 7 35.66 3.57 -25.14
N ALA A 8 35.88 4.55 -24.24
CA ALA A 8 34.95 4.90 -23.13
C ALA A 8 35.50 5.89 -22.07
N ALA A 9 36.80 6.22 -22.03
CA ALA A 9 37.32 7.21 -21.08
C ALA A 9 37.28 8.63 -21.69
N VAL A 10 36.69 9.59 -20.97
CA VAL A 10 36.61 11.00 -21.40
C VAL A 10 37.89 11.75 -21.04
N CYS A 11 38.40 11.51 -19.83
CA CYS A 11 39.58 12.16 -19.29
C CYS A 11 40.22 11.30 -18.18
N ALA A 12 41.52 11.10 -18.24
CA ALA A 12 42.37 10.49 -17.21
C ALA A 12 43.43 11.49 -16.72
N GLU A 13 44.17 11.13 -15.67
CA GLU A 13 45.25 11.95 -15.15
C GLU A 13 46.30 12.21 -16.25
N GLY A 14 46.50 13.49 -16.60
CA GLY A 14 47.32 13.92 -17.73
C GLY A 14 46.54 14.63 -18.84
N ASP A 15 45.21 14.49 -18.89
CA ASP A 15 44.38 15.15 -19.90
C ASP A 15 44.04 16.61 -19.54
N PRO A 16 43.90 17.53 -20.53
CA PRO A 16 43.68 18.96 -20.29
C PRO A 16 42.44 19.28 -19.44
N GLY A 17 41.39 18.46 -19.53
CA GLY A 17 40.14 18.62 -18.78
C GLY A 17 40.16 18.00 -17.38
N PHE A 18 41.16 17.19 -17.04
CA PHE A 18 41.20 16.45 -15.77
C PHE A 18 41.22 17.35 -14.52
N PRO A 19 41.99 18.46 -14.46
CA PRO A 19 42.06 19.32 -13.27
C PRO A 19 40.73 20.03 -12.94
N GLU A 20 39.86 20.26 -13.92
CA GLU A 20 38.54 20.88 -13.74
C GLU A 20 37.53 19.88 -13.17
N HIS A 21 37.40 18.71 -13.81
CA HIS A 21 36.57 17.61 -13.34
C HIS A 21 36.99 17.14 -11.94
N TYR A 22 38.30 17.06 -11.68
CA TYR A 22 38.82 16.68 -10.36
C TYR A 22 38.52 17.74 -9.28
N ARG A 23 38.52 19.03 -9.63
CA ARG A 23 38.06 20.10 -8.73
C ARG A 23 36.56 19.98 -8.44
N ALA A 24 35.73 19.70 -9.43
CA ALA A 24 34.29 19.53 -9.27
C ALA A 24 33.94 18.38 -8.29
N ILE A 25 34.61 17.23 -8.39
CA ILE A 25 34.40 16.11 -7.44
C ILE A 25 35.00 16.37 -6.05
N SER A 26 36.08 17.14 -5.98
CA SER A 26 36.70 17.54 -4.70
C SER A 26 35.80 18.52 -3.95
N ALA A 27 35.13 19.41 -4.68
CA ALA A 27 34.14 20.34 -4.16
C ALA A 27 32.75 19.70 -3.95
N ARG A 28 32.51 18.49 -4.48
CA ARG A 28 31.21 17.78 -4.48
C ARG A 28 30.08 18.59 -5.11
N ASP A 29 30.39 19.25 -6.23
CA ASP A 29 29.49 20.19 -6.88
C ASP A 29 28.37 19.47 -7.65
N ALA A 30 27.15 19.56 -7.14
CA ALA A 30 25.97 18.90 -7.72
C ALA A 30 25.53 19.48 -9.06
N ARG A 31 26.02 20.66 -9.46
CA ARG A 31 25.72 21.23 -10.79
C ARG A 31 26.31 20.40 -11.92
N PHE A 32 27.33 19.61 -11.61
CA PHE A 32 28.00 18.71 -12.54
C PHE A 32 27.39 17.30 -12.54
N ASP A 33 26.39 17.01 -11.69
CA ASP A 33 25.67 15.74 -11.74
C ASP A 33 24.97 15.59 -13.09
N GLY A 34 25.19 14.45 -13.76
CA GLY A 34 24.68 14.19 -15.10
C GLY A 34 25.56 14.74 -16.24
N GLN A 35 26.60 15.54 -15.94
CA GLN A 35 27.57 15.98 -16.95
C GLN A 35 28.70 14.97 -17.15
N PHE A 36 29.12 14.30 -16.08
CA PHE A 36 30.09 13.21 -16.11
C PHE A 36 29.96 12.30 -14.88
N LEU A 37 30.61 11.13 -14.92
CA LEU A 37 30.72 10.16 -13.84
C LEU A 37 32.18 9.93 -13.48
N THR A 38 32.42 9.60 -12.22
CA THR A 38 33.76 9.40 -11.65
C THR A 38 33.97 7.92 -11.40
N GLY A 39 34.76 7.26 -12.24
CA GLY A 39 35.23 5.88 -12.03
C GLY A 39 36.44 5.85 -11.08
N VAL A 40 36.38 5.01 -10.05
CA VAL A 40 37.43 4.83 -9.05
C VAL A 40 38.14 3.50 -9.30
N LYS A 41 39.35 3.57 -9.87
CA LYS A 41 40.12 2.41 -10.35
C LYS A 41 40.38 1.38 -9.23
N THR A 42 40.64 1.85 -8.02
CA THR A 42 40.97 0.98 -6.88
C THR A 42 39.79 0.20 -6.32
N THR A 43 38.57 0.69 -6.49
CA THR A 43 37.36 0.03 -5.94
C THR A 43 36.46 -0.56 -7.02
N GLY A 44 36.70 -0.24 -8.29
CA GLY A 44 35.83 -0.61 -9.40
C GLY A 44 34.44 0.02 -9.29
N ILE A 45 34.30 1.18 -8.65
CA ILE A 45 33.02 1.86 -8.45
C ILE A 45 32.99 3.15 -9.27
N TYR A 46 31.87 3.45 -9.94
CA TYR A 46 31.62 4.80 -10.47
C TYR A 46 30.58 5.56 -9.65
N CYS A 47 30.76 6.88 -9.51
CA CYS A 47 29.89 7.75 -8.74
C CYS A 47 29.63 9.11 -9.43
N ARG A 48 28.64 9.84 -8.93
CA ARG A 48 28.33 11.21 -9.37
C ARG A 48 29.33 12.23 -8.80
N PRO A 49 29.51 13.40 -9.43
CA PRO A 49 30.35 14.48 -8.88
C PRO A 49 29.95 14.92 -7.47
N SER A 50 28.66 14.93 -7.14
CA SER A 50 28.15 15.24 -5.79
C SER A 50 28.35 14.14 -4.73
N CYS A 51 28.99 13.02 -5.09
CA CYS A 51 29.04 11.84 -4.24
C CYS A 51 29.68 12.15 -2.87
N PRO A 52 29.03 11.78 -1.76
CA PRO A 52 29.54 12.05 -0.41
C PRO A 52 30.68 11.11 0.02
N ALA A 53 31.13 10.20 -0.86
CA ALA A 53 32.29 9.36 -0.60
C ALA A 53 33.56 10.21 -0.41
N LEU A 54 34.60 9.58 0.17
CA LEU A 54 35.91 10.22 0.23
C LEU A 54 36.45 10.37 -1.19
N THR A 55 36.89 11.57 -1.56
CA THR A 55 37.44 11.83 -2.89
C THR A 55 38.73 11.02 -3.06
N PRO A 56 38.81 10.10 -4.04
CA PRO A 56 40.00 9.29 -4.27
C PRO A 56 41.17 10.14 -4.78
N LYS A 57 42.40 9.66 -4.59
CA LYS A 57 43.61 10.33 -5.14
C LYS A 57 43.51 10.46 -6.67
N PRO A 58 44.07 11.52 -7.28
CA PRO A 58 44.01 11.79 -8.72
C PRO A 58 44.32 10.56 -9.61
N GLN A 59 45.44 9.90 -9.35
CA GLN A 59 45.86 8.66 -10.02
C GLN A 59 44.84 7.52 -10.05
N ASN A 60 43.95 7.46 -9.07
CA ASN A 60 42.93 6.42 -8.92
C ASN A 60 41.58 6.81 -9.56
N VAL A 61 41.49 7.95 -10.24
CA VAL A 61 40.26 8.48 -10.83
C VAL A 61 40.32 8.41 -12.36
N VAL A 62 39.17 8.12 -12.98
CA VAL A 62 38.90 8.30 -14.40
C VAL A 62 37.51 8.90 -14.57
N PHE A 63 37.32 9.78 -15.56
CA PHE A 63 36.03 10.39 -15.84
C PHE A 63 35.36 9.76 -17.07
N LEU A 64 34.04 9.52 -16.95
CA LEU A 64 33.22 8.74 -17.87
C LEU A 64 31.98 9.56 -18.26
N VAL A 65 31.50 9.46 -19.51
CA VAL A 65 30.32 10.25 -19.97
C VAL A 65 29.03 9.71 -19.36
N THR A 66 28.83 8.40 -19.40
CA THR A 66 27.56 7.74 -19.10
C THR A 66 27.73 6.52 -18.21
N ALA A 67 26.65 6.10 -17.55
CA ALA A 67 26.62 4.87 -16.75
C ALA A 67 26.90 3.63 -17.62
N ALA A 68 26.45 3.63 -18.88
CA ALA A 68 26.75 2.58 -19.85
C ALA A 68 28.27 2.47 -20.11
N ALA A 69 28.95 3.60 -20.36
CA ALA A 69 30.40 3.63 -20.52
C ALA A 69 31.15 3.16 -19.25
N ALA A 70 30.58 3.42 -18.07
CA ALA A 70 31.14 2.93 -16.82
C ALA A 70 31.02 1.40 -16.67
N HIS A 71 29.89 0.82 -17.06
CA HIS A 71 29.68 -0.63 -17.04
C HIS A 71 30.58 -1.35 -18.05
N GLU A 72 30.70 -0.83 -19.28
CA GLU A 72 31.62 -1.38 -20.29
C GLU A 72 33.09 -1.32 -19.82
N ALA A 73 33.45 -0.27 -19.08
CA ALA A 73 34.77 -0.13 -18.47
C ALA A 73 34.95 -0.96 -17.18
N GLY A 74 33.98 -1.80 -16.80
CA GLY A 74 34.05 -2.73 -15.68
C GLY A 74 33.80 -2.12 -14.30
N PHE A 75 33.23 -0.91 -14.23
CA PHE A 75 32.85 -0.27 -12.97
C PHE A 75 31.41 -0.63 -12.59
N ARG A 76 31.15 -0.85 -11.30
CA ARG A 76 29.79 -0.95 -10.74
C ARG A 76 29.30 0.38 -10.19
N ALA A 77 27.99 0.59 -10.22
CA ALA A 77 27.37 1.78 -9.66
C ALA A 77 27.62 1.94 -8.15
N CYS A 78 27.89 3.17 -7.73
CA CYS A 78 28.03 3.51 -6.32
C CYS A 78 26.70 3.36 -5.59
N ARG A 79 26.67 2.48 -4.60
CA ARG A 79 25.48 2.27 -3.73
C ARG A 79 25.15 3.48 -2.84
N ARG A 80 26.04 4.48 -2.76
CA ARG A 80 25.86 5.64 -1.87
C ARG A 80 25.25 6.84 -2.56
N CYS A 81 25.65 7.11 -3.81
CA CYS A 81 25.05 8.19 -4.59
C CYS A 81 24.03 7.68 -5.60
N LEU A 82 23.90 6.37 -5.85
CA LEU A 82 22.97 5.78 -6.82
C LEU A 82 22.99 6.52 -8.17
N PRO A 83 24.14 6.50 -8.88
CA PRO A 83 24.31 7.25 -10.12
C PRO A 83 23.34 6.81 -11.24
N ASP A 84 22.76 5.61 -11.13
CA ASP A 84 21.80 5.05 -12.11
C ASP A 84 20.35 5.37 -11.81
N ALA A 85 20.07 6.03 -10.69
CA ALA A 85 18.72 6.50 -10.43
C ALA A 85 18.30 7.49 -11.53
N VAL A 86 17.02 7.49 -11.89
CA VAL A 86 16.51 8.43 -12.92
C VAL A 86 16.41 9.83 -12.30
N PRO A 87 16.91 10.90 -12.96
CA PRO A 87 16.75 12.27 -12.49
C PRO A 87 15.32 12.59 -12.07
N GLY A 88 15.15 13.11 -10.85
CA GLY A 88 13.83 13.43 -10.28
C GLY A 88 13.16 12.32 -9.47
N THR A 89 13.67 11.09 -9.49
CA THR A 89 13.17 10.01 -8.62
C THR A 89 13.64 10.18 -7.15
N PRO A 90 12.94 9.62 -6.16
CA PRO A 90 13.40 9.62 -4.77
C PRO A 90 14.81 9.02 -4.60
N ALA A 91 15.12 7.96 -5.37
CA ALA A 91 16.44 7.33 -5.41
C ALA A 91 17.55 8.26 -5.97
N TRP A 92 17.19 9.24 -6.81
CA TRP A 92 18.12 10.25 -7.32
C TRP A 92 18.48 11.27 -6.24
N ASN A 93 17.52 11.65 -5.41
CA ASN A 93 17.64 12.66 -4.35
C ASN A 93 17.57 12.07 -2.93
N LEU A 94 18.39 11.06 -2.62
CA LEU A 94 18.49 10.44 -1.29
C LEU A 94 18.56 11.45 -0.12
N ARG A 95 19.23 12.61 -0.31
CA ARG A 95 19.30 13.67 0.71
C ARG A 95 17.96 14.36 0.93
N ARG A 96 17.20 14.64 -0.14
CA ARG A 96 15.85 15.22 -0.04
C ARG A 96 14.87 14.22 0.56
N ASP A 97 15.01 12.92 0.24
CA ASP A 97 14.18 11.88 0.86
C ASP A 97 14.41 11.80 2.38
N VAL A 98 15.67 11.76 2.83
CA VAL A 98 15.99 11.76 4.27
C VAL A 98 15.48 13.02 4.96
N ALA A 99 15.57 14.19 4.30
CA ALA A 99 15.01 15.43 4.84
C ALA A 99 13.48 15.37 4.98
N ALA A 100 12.77 14.83 3.99
CA ALA A 100 11.33 14.64 4.04
C ALA A 100 10.91 13.64 5.14
N ARG A 101 11.63 12.52 5.27
CA ARG A 101 11.44 11.54 6.35
C ARG A 101 11.66 12.14 7.73
N ALA A 102 12.70 12.97 7.88
CA ALA A 102 12.96 13.69 9.12
C ALA A 102 11.82 14.66 9.45
N MET A 103 11.32 15.42 8.48
CA MET A 103 10.19 16.33 8.68
C MET A 103 8.93 15.58 9.14
N ARG A 104 8.58 14.45 8.52
CA ARG A 104 7.44 13.61 8.96
C ARG A 104 7.57 13.16 10.41
N LEU A 105 8.77 12.77 10.84
CA LEU A 105 9.03 12.39 12.23
C LEU A 105 9.00 13.59 13.18
N ILE A 106 9.52 14.75 12.77
CA ILE A 106 9.48 15.99 13.56
C ILE A 106 8.03 16.43 13.78
N GLU A 107 7.20 16.42 12.74
CA GLU A 107 5.77 16.76 12.80
C GLU A 107 5.00 15.77 13.68
N ASP A 108 5.35 14.49 13.64
CA ASP A 108 4.79 13.48 14.55
C ASP A 108 5.24 13.66 16.00
N GLY A 109 6.23 14.53 16.29
CA GLY A 109 6.72 14.84 17.63
C GLY A 109 7.95 14.05 18.09
N ALA A 110 8.70 13.42 17.17
CA ALA A 110 9.84 12.57 17.52
C ALA A 110 10.96 13.31 18.26
N VAL A 111 11.19 14.59 17.92
CA VAL A 111 12.22 15.42 18.58
C VAL A 111 11.83 15.73 20.02
N ASP A 112 10.55 15.99 20.29
CA ASP A 112 10.09 16.28 21.65
C ASP A 112 10.12 15.01 22.52
N ARG A 113 9.80 13.84 21.95
CA ARG A 113 9.83 12.55 22.68
C ARG A 113 11.23 12.02 22.96
N SER A 114 12.12 12.09 21.97
CA SER A 114 13.39 11.33 21.98
C SER A 114 14.63 12.18 21.69
N GLY A 115 14.44 13.50 21.52
CA GLY A 115 15.49 14.43 21.13
C GLY A 115 16.01 14.20 19.72
N VAL A 116 16.98 15.02 19.33
CA VAL A 116 17.74 14.82 18.08
C VAL A 116 18.48 13.47 18.05
N PRO A 117 19.04 12.95 19.17
CA PRO A 117 19.65 11.63 19.17
C PRO A 117 18.70 10.49 18.80
N GLY A 118 17.46 10.51 19.31
CA GLY A 118 16.44 9.53 18.95
C GLY A 118 16.03 9.64 17.48
N LEU A 119 15.71 10.86 17.01
CA LEU A 119 15.40 11.11 15.59
C LEU A 119 16.51 10.59 14.66
N ALA A 120 17.77 10.87 14.98
CA ALA A 120 18.90 10.44 14.17
C ALA A 120 19.06 8.92 14.16
N ARG A 121 18.88 8.26 15.32
CA ARG A 121 18.92 6.80 15.43
C ARG A 121 17.84 6.14 14.57
N THR A 122 16.60 6.63 14.65
CA THR A 122 15.46 6.16 13.84
C THR A 122 15.71 6.30 12.34
N LEU A 123 16.46 7.32 11.91
CA LEU A 123 16.82 7.51 10.50
C LEU A 123 18.10 6.79 10.08
N GLY A 124 18.81 6.12 11.00
CA GLY A 124 20.08 5.44 10.72
C GLY A 124 21.30 6.38 10.61
N PHE A 125 21.26 7.57 11.22
CA PHE A 125 22.32 8.57 11.17
C PHE A 125 22.84 8.98 12.54
N THR A 126 24.03 9.58 12.56
CA THR A 126 24.50 10.30 13.76
C THR A 126 23.83 11.68 13.84
N PRO A 127 23.63 12.24 15.06
CA PRO A 127 23.05 13.58 15.22
C PRO A 127 23.78 14.66 14.42
N ARG A 128 25.12 14.61 14.40
CA ARG A 128 25.95 15.56 13.64
C ARG A 128 25.71 15.45 12.14
N HIS A 129 25.60 14.23 11.61
CA HIS A 129 25.34 14.02 10.20
C HIS A 129 23.95 14.52 9.79
N LEU A 130 22.92 14.18 10.59
CA LEU A 130 21.56 14.61 10.34
C LEU A 130 21.44 16.14 10.36
N THR A 131 22.03 16.81 11.36
CA THR A 131 22.02 18.27 11.43
C THR A 131 22.65 18.91 10.20
N ARG A 132 23.82 18.43 9.77
CA ARG A 132 24.46 18.95 8.57
C ARG A 132 23.63 18.72 7.30
N LEU A 133 22.96 17.57 7.20
CA LEU A 133 22.10 17.24 6.07
C LEU A 133 20.88 18.18 6.02
N LEU A 134 20.14 18.30 7.13
CA LEU A 134 18.96 19.18 7.17
C LEU A 134 19.33 20.65 6.99
N SER A 135 20.45 21.11 7.55
CA SER A 135 20.94 22.47 7.31
C SER A 135 21.28 22.73 5.85
N ALA A 136 21.83 21.74 5.14
CA ALA A 136 22.15 21.89 3.73
C ALA A 136 20.90 21.86 2.83
N GLU A 137 19.92 21.00 3.13
CA GLU A 137 18.74 20.79 2.27
C GLU A 137 17.58 21.76 2.60
N LEU A 138 17.39 22.07 3.88
CA LEU A 138 16.26 22.87 4.40
C LEU A 138 16.70 24.20 5.02
N GLY A 139 18.01 24.49 5.07
CA GLY A 139 18.57 25.70 5.68
C GLY A 139 18.60 25.69 7.21
N ALA A 140 18.08 24.66 7.87
CA ALA A 140 17.95 24.60 9.33
C ALA A 140 18.18 23.19 9.90
N GLY A 141 18.72 23.12 11.12
CA GLY A 141 18.90 21.86 11.83
C GLY A 141 17.63 21.34 12.50
N PRO A 142 17.61 20.08 12.99
CA PRO A 142 16.42 19.42 13.55
C PRO A 142 15.71 20.21 14.66
N LEU A 143 16.46 20.83 15.59
CA LEU A 143 15.88 21.60 16.70
C LEU A 143 15.17 22.87 16.21
N SER A 144 15.75 23.57 15.24
CA SER A 144 15.15 24.78 14.66
C SER A 144 13.89 24.43 13.88
N LEU A 145 13.90 23.32 13.12
CA LEU A 145 12.73 22.81 12.42
C LEU A 145 11.61 22.41 13.39
N ALA A 146 11.93 21.71 14.48
CA ALA A 146 10.97 21.39 15.54
C ALA A 146 10.43 22.67 16.22
N ARG A 147 11.28 23.66 16.50
CA ARG A 147 10.85 24.97 17.06
C ARG A 147 9.87 25.69 16.12
N ALA A 148 10.13 25.68 14.81
CA ALA A 148 9.25 26.28 13.82
C ALA A 148 7.90 25.56 13.75
N HIS A 149 7.91 24.22 13.77
CA HIS A 149 6.69 23.42 13.84
C HIS A 149 5.85 23.76 15.07
N ARG A 150 6.46 23.79 16.26
CA ARG A 150 5.79 24.18 17.51
C ARG A 150 5.20 25.58 17.42
N ALA A 151 5.92 26.55 16.87
CA ALA A 151 5.41 27.90 16.67
C ALA A 151 4.14 27.90 15.79
N GLN A 152 4.15 27.12 14.70
CA GLN A 152 2.98 26.99 13.83
C GLN A 152 1.80 26.33 14.54
N THR A 153 2.02 25.25 15.29
CA THR A 153 0.96 24.64 16.11
C THR A 153 0.40 25.62 17.13
N ALA A 154 1.26 26.38 17.80
CA ALA A 154 0.85 27.36 18.79
C ALA A 154 0.04 28.50 18.16
N ARG A 155 0.39 28.94 16.94
CA ARG A 155 -0.42 29.88 16.16
C ARG A 155 -1.81 29.31 15.91
N THR A 156 -1.90 28.08 15.40
CA THR A 156 -3.19 27.40 15.16
C THR A 156 -4.01 27.33 16.44
N LEU A 157 -3.44 26.88 17.55
CA LEU A 157 -4.16 26.81 18.83
C LEU A 157 -4.56 28.19 19.34
N ALA A 158 -3.71 29.20 19.21
CA ALA A 158 -4.00 30.57 19.63
C ALA A 158 -5.13 31.22 18.83
N THR A 159 -5.25 30.92 17.53
CA THR A 159 -6.28 31.50 16.64
C THR A 159 -7.59 30.70 16.64
N GLU A 160 -7.51 29.38 16.77
CA GLU A 160 -8.68 28.50 16.64
C GLU A 160 -9.36 28.19 17.97
N THR A 161 -8.64 28.29 19.10
CA THR A 161 -9.15 27.92 20.43
C THR A 161 -9.14 29.10 21.41
N ASP A 162 -9.97 28.99 22.45
CA ASP A 162 -10.03 29.96 23.55
C ASP A 162 -9.14 29.54 24.75
N LEU A 163 -8.19 28.63 24.54
CA LEU A 163 -7.23 28.19 25.56
C LEU A 163 -6.44 29.37 26.17
N SER A 164 -6.03 29.25 27.43
CA SER A 164 -5.08 30.20 27.99
C SER A 164 -3.75 30.15 27.21
N PHE A 165 -2.97 31.24 27.16
CA PHE A 165 -1.66 31.20 26.49
C PHE A 165 -0.67 30.23 27.15
N ALA A 166 -0.86 29.95 28.45
CA ALA A 166 -0.09 28.92 29.13
C ALA A 166 -0.43 27.53 28.56
N ASP A 167 -1.71 27.20 28.43
CA ASP A 167 -2.17 25.95 27.84
C ASP A 167 -1.74 25.83 26.38
N VAL A 168 -1.83 26.91 25.59
CA VAL A 168 -1.33 26.94 24.20
C VAL A 168 0.16 26.63 24.13
N ALA A 169 0.96 27.20 25.04
CA ALA A 169 2.40 26.96 25.08
C ALA A 169 2.70 25.48 25.32
N PHE A 170 2.12 24.89 26.36
CA PHE A 170 2.35 23.48 26.70
C PHE A 170 1.76 22.53 25.66
N ALA A 171 0.58 22.85 25.10
CA ALA A 171 -0.04 22.07 24.04
C ALA A 171 0.78 22.05 22.75
N ALA A 172 1.43 23.17 22.42
CA ALA A 172 2.34 23.25 21.30
C ALA A 172 3.73 22.65 21.58
N GLY A 173 3.94 22.02 22.74
CA GLY A 173 5.20 21.35 23.08
C GLY A 173 6.32 22.27 23.58
N PHE A 174 6.00 23.48 24.07
CA PHE A 174 7.00 24.34 24.72
C PHE A 174 7.20 23.94 26.18
N SER A 175 8.46 24.00 26.63
CA SER A 175 8.82 23.69 28.02
C SER A 175 8.48 24.81 29.02
N SER A 176 8.25 26.03 28.53
CA SER A 176 7.84 27.18 29.34
C SER A 176 7.10 28.23 28.52
N VAL A 177 6.23 28.99 29.19
CA VAL A 177 5.50 30.12 28.60
C VAL A 177 6.45 31.22 28.11
N ARG A 178 7.59 31.41 28.79
CA ARG A 178 8.62 32.37 28.37
C ARG A 178 9.20 31.99 27.01
N GLN A 179 9.62 30.73 26.84
CA GLN A 179 10.17 30.22 25.58
C GLN A 179 9.15 30.32 24.45
N PHE A 180 7.87 30.04 24.75
CA PHE A 180 6.76 30.21 23.82
C PHE A 180 6.63 31.66 23.35
N ASN A 181 6.54 32.62 24.27
CA ASN A 181 6.39 34.04 23.95
C ASN A 181 7.55 34.57 23.10
N GLU A 182 8.78 34.19 23.45
CA GLU A 182 10.00 34.55 22.69
C GLU A 182 9.95 33.96 21.27
N THR A 183 9.65 32.66 21.16
CA THR A 183 9.57 31.98 19.86
C THR A 183 8.48 32.54 18.95
N VAL A 184 7.28 32.81 19.49
CA VAL A 184 6.18 33.38 18.70
C VAL A 184 6.56 34.76 18.16
N ARG A 185 7.21 35.59 18.98
CA ARG A 185 7.68 36.91 18.57
C ARG A 185 8.77 36.80 17.49
N ASP A 186 9.74 35.92 17.67
CA ASP A 186 10.83 35.70 16.72
C ASP A 186 10.32 35.21 15.35
N VAL A 187 9.38 34.27 15.36
CA VAL A 187 8.91 33.59 14.12
C VAL A 187 7.85 34.40 13.39
N PHE A 188 6.91 35.04 14.10
CA PHE A 188 5.76 35.71 13.48
C PHE A 188 5.81 37.24 13.54
N ALA A 189 6.84 37.82 14.17
CA ALA A 189 6.94 39.26 14.41
C ALA A 189 5.67 39.85 15.07
N ALA A 190 5.01 39.07 15.92
CA ALA A 190 3.77 39.42 16.61
C ALA A 190 3.72 38.75 17.99
N THR A 191 2.98 39.33 18.93
CA THR A 191 2.71 38.69 20.22
C THR A 191 1.60 37.63 20.12
N PRO A 192 1.52 36.64 21.03
CA PRO A 192 0.40 35.69 21.04
C PRO A 192 -0.98 36.36 21.11
N SER A 193 -1.10 37.45 21.88
CA SER A 193 -2.31 38.27 21.96
C SER A 193 -2.67 38.90 20.63
N GLU A 194 -1.69 39.47 19.90
CA GLU A 194 -1.91 40.01 18.55
C GLU A 194 -2.30 38.92 17.54
N LEU A 195 -1.69 37.74 17.61
CA LEU A 195 -2.07 36.62 16.75
C LEU A 195 -3.52 36.19 16.99
N ARG A 196 -3.94 36.10 18.26
CA ARG A 196 -5.34 35.79 18.62
C ARG A 196 -6.29 36.91 18.19
N ALA A 197 -5.90 38.17 18.30
CA ALA A 197 -6.71 39.31 17.87
C ALA A 197 -6.95 39.34 16.35
N ARG A 198 -6.08 38.72 15.55
CA ARG A 198 -6.23 38.57 14.09
C ARG A 198 -7.25 37.50 13.68
N ARG A 199 -7.90 36.82 14.63
CA ARG A 199 -9.00 35.87 14.37
C ARG A 199 -10.11 36.59 13.59
N ARG A 200 -10.44 36.10 12.39
CA ARG A 200 -11.61 36.60 11.63
C ARG A 200 -12.88 36.35 12.46
N PRO A 201 -13.81 37.32 12.58
CA PRO A 201 -15.10 37.08 13.21
C PRO A 201 -15.79 35.94 12.47
N ARG A 202 -16.12 34.88 13.20
CA ARG A 202 -16.84 33.74 12.65
C ARG A 202 -18.28 34.17 12.42
N THR A 203 -18.75 34.19 11.17
CA THR A 203 -20.18 34.33 10.87
C THR A 203 -20.89 33.06 11.37
N LEU A 204 -21.39 33.10 12.60
CA LEU A 204 -22.33 32.10 13.08
C LEU A 204 -23.63 32.27 12.27
N PRO A 205 -24.26 31.17 11.80
CA PRO A 205 -25.66 31.24 11.41
C PRO A 205 -26.44 31.78 12.60
N THR A 206 -27.16 32.87 12.39
CA THR A 206 -28.04 33.51 13.38
C THR A 206 -29.01 32.47 13.93
N ARG A 207 -28.69 31.92 15.10
CA ARG A 207 -29.68 31.24 15.93
C ARG A 207 -30.61 32.31 16.48
N GLY A 208 -31.90 32.13 16.21
CA GLY A 208 -32.97 32.97 16.72
C GLY A 208 -32.81 33.26 18.21
N THR A 209 -33.08 34.50 18.53
CA THR A 209 -33.10 35.15 19.83
C THR A 209 -33.68 34.27 20.94
N PRO A 210 -32.92 33.94 21.99
CA PRO A 210 -33.50 33.70 23.31
C PRO A 210 -33.49 35.04 24.05
N THR A 211 -34.68 35.62 24.18
CA THR A 211 -34.97 36.60 25.22
C THR A 211 -34.66 35.99 26.59
N THR A 212 -33.83 36.64 27.40
CA THR A 212 -34.16 37.03 28.79
C THR A 212 -33.04 37.87 29.41
N ARG A 213 -33.48 38.92 30.08
CA ARG A 213 -32.69 39.88 30.88
C ARG A 213 -32.14 39.19 32.13
N SER A 214 -30.96 39.60 32.60
CA SER A 214 -30.70 39.97 34.02
C SER A 214 -29.25 40.45 34.23
N GLY A 215 -29.10 41.73 34.57
CA GLY A 215 -28.29 42.32 35.66
C GLY A 215 -26.75 42.12 35.73
N PRO A 216 -25.95 43.19 35.90
CA PRO A 216 -24.50 43.11 36.08
C PRO A 216 -24.13 42.91 37.56
N ALA A 217 -23.10 42.09 37.84
CA ALA A 217 -22.43 42.05 39.13
C ALA A 217 -20.92 42.26 38.93
N THR A 218 -20.42 43.15 39.77
CA THR A 218 -19.14 43.87 39.73
C THR A 218 -17.92 43.05 40.14
N VAL A 219 -16.78 43.54 39.67
CA VAL A 219 -15.40 43.15 39.92
C VAL A 219 -15.01 43.27 41.40
N ALA A 220 -14.21 42.33 41.92
CA ALA A 220 -13.23 42.59 42.98
C ALA A 220 -12.09 41.57 42.91
N SER A 221 -10.91 42.09 42.59
CA SER A 221 -9.60 41.48 42.83
C SER A 221 -9.29 41.52 44.32
N ASP A 222 -8.65 40.47 44.85
CA ASP A 222 -7.67 40.67 45.91
C ASP A 222 -6.57 39.61 45.86
N SER A 223 -5.37 40.10 46.13
CA SER A 223 -4.07 39.44 45.99
C SER A 223 -3.57 38.92 47.34
N ASN A 224 -2.61 38.00 47.27
CA ASN A 224 -1.63 37.61 48.31
C ASN A 224 -2.09 36.71 49.46
N ALA A 225 -1.59 35.47 49.45
CA ALA A 225 -1.08 34.81 50.66
C ALA A 225 0.01 33.77 50.30
N THR A 226 1.26 34.19 50.54
CA THR A 226 2.38 33.47 51.16
C THR A 226 2.43 31.94 51.10
N VAL A 227 3.45 31.42 50.40
CA VAL A 227 3.89 30.03 50.47
C VAL A 227 4.94 29.90 51.58
N SER A 228 4.64 29.11 52.61
CA SER A 228 5.60 28.59 53.58
C SER A 228 5.66 27.06 53.45
N ASN A 229 6.89 26.55 53.40
CA ASN A 229 7.26 25.15 53.28
C ASN A 229 6.66 24.25 54.36
N LEU A 230 6.40 22.97 54.02
CA LEU A 230 6.98 21.80 54.70
C LEU A 230 6.58 20.50 53.99
N SER A 231 7.54 19.59 53.98
CA SER A 231 7.49 18.18 53.61
C SER A 231 6.38 17.40 54.33
N ASP A 232 5.69 16.51 53.62
CA ASP A 232 5.54 15.12 54.07
C ASP A 232 4.98 14.19 52.99
N SER A 233 5.51 12.98 53.04
CA SER A 233 5.19 11.77 52.28
C SER A 233 3.82 11.21 52.62
N HIS A 234 2.95 10.98 51.62
CA HIS A 234 1.85 10.00 51.66
C HIS A 234 1.51 9.56 50.22
N ALA A 235 1.70 8.27 49.93
CA ALA A 235 0.63 7.27 49.89
C ALA A 235 -0.33 7.49 48.72
N GLU A 236 -0.15 6.63 47.73
CA GLU A 236 -0.91 6.52 46.48
C GLU A 236 -2.41 6.35 46.78
N SER A 237 -3.18 7.39 46.49
CA SER A 237 -4.64 7.40 46.55
C SER A 237 -5.16 7.57 45.12
N PRO A 238 -6.20 6.82 44.70
CA PRO A 238 -6.60 6.71 43.30
C PRO A 238 -7.05 8.07 42.77
N ALA A 239 -6.37 8.55 41.73
CA ALA A 239 -6.65 9.82 41.09
C ALA A 239 -8.11 9.90 40.61
N ALA A 240 -8.77 11.01 40.93
CA ALA A 240 -10.05 11.42 40.36
C ALA A 240 -10.01 11.38 38.81
N PRO A 241 -11.14 11.13 38.12
CA PRO A 241 -11.15 11.02 36.66
C PRO A 241 -10.62 12.31 36.03
N ALA A 242 -9.55 12.18 35.24
CA ALA A 242 -8.97 13.29 34.50
C ALA A 242 -10.06 13.98 33.67
N SER A 243 -10.22 15.29 33.84
CA SER A 243 -11.13 16.08 33.01
C SER A 243 -10.60 16.09 31.58
N ASP A 244 -11.25 15.32 30.71
CA ASP A 244 -11.00 15.25 29.27
C ASP A 244 -10.83 16.65 28.63
N ILE A 245 -9.67 16.91 28.03
CA ILE A 245 -9.35 18.22 27.44
C ILE A 245 -9.88 18.27 26.00
N ARG A 246 -10.79 19.21 25.72
CA ARG A 246 -11.44 19.33 24.40
C ARG A 246 -10.86 20.47 23.57
N LEU A 247 -10.49 20.18 22.33
CA LEU A 247 -9.96 21.14 21.36
C LEU A 247 -10.75 21.06 20.05
N ALA A 248 -10.95 22.19 19.40
CA ALA A 248 -11.46 22.25 18.04
C ALA A 248 -10.50 23.07 17.18
N VAL A 249 -9.99 22.48 16.10
CA VAL A 249 -9.04 23.13 15.19
C VAL A 249 -9.49 22.95 13.76
N ASP A 250 -9.40 24.01 12.98
CA ASP A 250 -9.54 23.91 11.53
C ASP A 250 -8.26 23.29 10.96
N LEU A 251 -8.43 22.34 10.04
CA LEU A 251 -7.35 21.68 9.33
C LEU A 251 -7.30 22.24 7.90
N PRO A 252 -6.38 23.18 7.61
CA PRO A 252 -6.26 23.71 6.26
C PRO A 252 -5.98 22.60 5.27
N VAL A 253 -6.73 22.63 4.16
CA VAL A 253 -6.66 21.67 3.06
C VAL A 253 -6.47 22.43 1.76
N ARG A 254 -5.71 21.85 0.83
CA ARG A 254 -5.58 22.40 -0.52
C ARG A 254 -6.80 21.98 -1.36
N SER A 255 -7.54 22.93 -1.91
CA SER A 255 -8.57 22.64 -2.90
C SER A 255 -7.96 22.22 -4.25
N PRO A 256 -8.64 21.40 -5.06
CA PRO A 256 -9.87 20.67 -4.72
C PRO A 256 -9.61 19.53 -3.70
N PHE A 257 -10.64 19.19 -2.90
CA PHE A 257 -10.60 18.05 -1.97
C PHE A 257 -11.89 17.24 -2.05
N ASP A 258 -11.77 15.95 -2.36
CA ASP A 258 -12.92 15.06 -2.42
C ASP A 258 -13.22 14.42 -1.05
N ALA A 259 -13.94 15.18 -0.21
CA ALA A 259 -14.34 14.70 1.12
C ALA A 259 -15.28 13.48 1.05
N THR A 260 -16.21 13.46 0.09
CA THR A 260 -17.17 12.36 -0.07
C THR A 260 -16.44 11.03 -0.28
N GLY A 261 -15.47 11.02 -1.21
CA GLY A 261 -14.66 9.82 -1.47
C GLY A 261 -13.80 9.39 -0.29
N MET A 262 -13.13 10.35 0.36
CA MET A 262 -12.29 10.08 1.54
C MET A 262 -13.11 9.48 2.69
N PHE A 263 -14.24 10.09 3.04
CA PHE A 263 -15.05 9.65 4.18
C PHE A 263 -15.80 8.34 3.89
N ALA A 264 -16.24 8.11 2.65
CA ALA A 264 -16.78 6.82 2.23
C ALA A 264 -15.74 5.70 2.35
N PHE A 265 -14.49 5.97 1.95
CA PHE A 265 -13.39 5.02 2.07
C PHE A 265 -13.10 4.63 3.53
N LEU A 266 -13.07 5.62 4.42
CA LEU A 266 -12.85 5.43 5.86
C LEU A 266 -14.03 4.69 6.50
N SER A 267 -15.26 5.09 6.21
CA SER A 267 -16.50 4.47 6.72
C SER A 267 -16.58 2.99 6.36
N ALA A 268 -16.31 2.63 5.10
CA ALA A 268 -16.33 1.24 4.63
C ALA A 268 -15.32 0.33 5.35
N ARG A 269 -14.30 0.91 6.01
CA ARG A 269 -13.20 0.21 6.70
C ARG A 269 -13.20 0.45 8.22
N ALA A 270 -14.24 1.09 8.75
CA ALA A 270 -14.34 1.42 10.16
C ALA A 270 -14.40 0.15 11.03
N ILE A 271 -13.58 0.11 12.07
CA ILE A 271 -13.58 -0.96 13.06
C ILE A 271 -14.56 -0.62 14.18
N THR A 272 -15.53 -1.49 14.40
CA THR A 272 -16.48 -1.40 15.52
C THR A 272 -15.74 -1.25 16.86
N GLY A 273 -16.10 -0.22 17.63
CA GLY A 273 -15.47 0.10 18.92
C GLY A 273 -14.29 1.06 18.84
N VAL A 274 -13.66 1.23 17.68
CA VAL A 274 -12.49 2.12 17.47
C VAL A 274 -12.82 3.30 16.56
N GLU A 275 -13.71 3.10 15.57
CA GLU A 275 -14.06 4.06 14.54
C GLU A 275 -15.57 4.10 14.31
N THR A 276 -16.08 5.28 13.99
CA THR A 276 -17.47 5.49 13.58
C THR A 276 -17.53 6.58 12.50
N ALA A 277 -18.52 6.50 11.63
CA ALA A 277 -18.73 7.48 10.57
C ALA A 277 -20.22 7.76 10.40
N ASP A 278 -20.54 9.00 10.09
CA ASP A 278 -21.88 9.46 9.76
C ASP A 278 -21.82 10.26 8.46
N LEU A 279 -22.36 9.63 7.41
CA LEU A 279 -22.40 10.16 6.04
C LEU A 279 -23.84 10.42 5.58
N THR A 280 -24.78 10.54 6.53
CA THR A 280 -26.20 10.70 6.23
C THR A 280 -26.51 12.06 5.60
N ASP A 281 -25.80 13.11 6.02
CA ASP A 281 -25.85 14.44 5.43
C ASP A 281 -24.72 14.61 4.39
N PRO A 282 -25.03 14.67 3.08
CA PRO A 282 -24.01 14.82 2.05
C PRO A 282 -23.30 16.19 2.08
N ALA A 283 -23.84 17.20 2.77
CA ALA A 283 -23.18 18.50 2.96
C ALA A 283 -22.30 18.53 4.22
N ARG A 284 -22.44 17.55 5.11
CA ARG A 284 -21.70 17.48 6.37
C ARG A 284 -21.35 16.05 6.75
N LEU A 285 -20.13 15.66 6.42
CA LEU A 285 -19.61 14.31 6.65
C LEU A 285 -18.83 14.25 7.97
N ARG A 286 -19.02 13.20 8.76
CA ARG A 286 -18.35 13.01 10.05
C ARG A 286 -17.66 11.66 10.10
N TYR A 287 -16.44 11.64 10.64
CA TYR A 287 -15.70 10.43 10.97
C TYR A 287 -15.01 10.64 12.31
N ALA A 288 -15.16 9.70 13.24
CA ALA A 288 -14.55 9.77 14.55
C ALA A 288 -13.82 8.48 14.89
N ARG A 289 -12.72 8.59 15.65
CA ARG A 289 -11.95 7.43 16.07
C ARG A 289 -11.23 7.64 17.41
N THR A 290 -10.85 6.54 18.03
CA THR A 290 -9.90 6.55 19.14
C THR A 290 -8.46 6.54 18.62
N LEU A 291 -7.54 7.10 19.41
CA LEU A 291 -6.12 7.22 19.13
C LEU A 291 -5.31 6.85 20.37
N ALA A 292 -4.30 6.00 20.22
CA ALA A 292 -3.25 5.84 21.22
C ALA A 292 -2.15 6.89 20.97
N LEU A 293 -2.00 7.83 21.89
CA LEU A 293 -1.00 8.90 21.83
C LEU A 293 0.02 8.74 22.96
N PRO A 294 1.20 9.39 22.87
CA PRO A 294 2.29 9.19 23.81
C PRO A 294 1.96 9.41 25.29
N HIS A 295 1.08 10.36 25.63
CA HIS A 295 0.75 10.69 27.01
C HIS A 295 -0.66 10.22 27.41
N GLY A 296 -1.35 9.47 26.55
CA GLY A 296 -2.64 8.86 26.87
C GLY A 296 -3.53 8.64 25.66
N PRO A 297 -4.72 8.04 25.88
CA PRO A 297 -5.73 7.92 24.84
C PRO A 297 -6.25 9.28 24.39
N ALA A 298 -6.76 9.30 23.17
CA ALA A 298 -7.52 10.43 22.65
C ALA A 298 -8.68 9.96 21.80
N VAL A 299 -9.64 10.86 21.62
CA VAL A 299 -10.73 10.74 20.64
C VAL A 299 -10.57 11.87 19.64
N ALA A 300 -10.63 11.55 18.36
CA ALA A 300 -10.59 12.52 17.28
C ALA A 300 -11.84 12.37 16.41
N GLU A 301 -12.63 13.42 16.32
CA GLU A 301 -13.73 13.56 15.37
C GLU A 301 -13.35 14.58 14.29
N VAL A 302 -13.44 14.20 13.03
CA VAL A 302 -13.25 15.08 11.88
C VAL A 302 -14.59 15.32 11.21
N VAL A 303 -14.89 16.59 10.94
CA VAL A 303 -16.09 17.04 10.25
C VAL A 303 -15.68 17.75 8.98
N ALA A 304 -16.13 17.25 7.82
CA ALA A 304 -16.02 17.92 6.54
C ALA A 304 -17.35 18.60 6.22
N THR A 305 -17.32 19.92 5.98
CA THR A 305 -18.52 20.71 5.65
C THR A 305 -18.37 21.35 4.28
N ALA A 306 -19.31 21.05 3.39
CA ALA A 306 -19.41 21.68 2.08
C ALA A 306 -19.53 23.21 2.24
N GLN A 307 -18.67 23.95 1.55
CA GLN A 307 -18.70 25.40 1.52
C GLN A 307 -19.56 25.88 0.35
N PRO A 308 -20.36 26.94 0.54
CA PRO A 308 -20.99 27.62 -0.58
C PRO A 308 -19.90 28.12 -1.54
N PRO A 309 -20.16 28.15 -2.86
CA PRO A 309 -19.21 28.66 -3.83
C PRO A 309 -18.80 30.08 -3.44
N ALA A 310 -17.49 30.35 -3.43
CA ALA A 310 -16.99 31.68 -3.14
C ALA A 310 -17.65 32.70 -4.09
N PRO A 311 -18.02 33.90 -3.62
CA PRO A 311 -18.46 34.96 -4.52
C PRO A 311 -17.34 35.21 -5.53
N ALA A 312 -17.71 35.34 -6.82
CA ALA A 312 -16.74 35.54 -7.89
C ALA A 312 -15.82 36.73 -7.54
N PRO A 313 -14.50 36.62 -7.74
CA PRO A 313 -13.63 37.77 -7.58
C PRO A 313 -14.11 38.88 -8.52
N GLU A 314 -14.19 40.12 -8.01
CA GLU A 314 -14.49 41.27 -8.86
C GLU A 314 -13.53 41.28 -10.05
N PRO A 315 -14.01 41.48 -11.29
CA PRO A 315 -13.16 41.47 -12.46
C PRO A 315 -12.08 42.53 -12.31
N ALA A 316 -10.82 42.09 -12.31
CA ALA A 316 -9.69 43.00 -12.42
C ALA A 316 -9.83 43.83 -13.71
N PRO A 317 -9.49 45.14 -13.69
CA PRO A 317 -9.60 45.97 -14.88
C PRO A 317 -8.75 45.40 -16.02
N SER A 318 -9.40 45.07 -17.13
CA SER A 318 -8.82 44.42 -18.30
C SER A 318 -7.68 45.24 -18.90
N PRO A 319 -6.51 44.66 -19.21
CA PRO A 319 -5.63 45.20 -20.23
C PRO A 319 -6.23 44.89 -21.62
N GLY A 320 -6.07 45.83 -22.55
CA GLY A 320 -6.70 45.86 -23.89
C GLY A 320 -6.35 44.70 -24.84
N PRO A 321 -6.87 44.74 -26.07
CA PRO A 321 -7.13 43.55 -26.88
C PRO A 321 -5.88 43.03 -27.58
N ALA A 322 -5.64 41.72 -27.53
CA ALA A 322 -4.76 41.03 -28.46
C ALA A 322 -5.28 39.61 -28.78
N SER A 323 -5.65 39.47 -30.06
CA SER A 323 -5.81 38.28 -30.92
C SER A 323 -6.62 37.08 -30.42
N ALA A 324 -7.75 36.91 -31.10
CA ALA A 324 -8.58 35.73 -31.16
C ALA A 324 -7.87 34.55 -31.86
N HIS A 325 -7.90 33.38 -31.23
CA HIS A 325 -8.05 32.10 -31.92
C HIS A 325 -9.03 31.24 -31.12
N ALA A 326 -10.25 31.15 -31.66
CA ALA A 326 -11.30 30.29 -31.18
C ALA A 326 -11.04 28.85 -31.62
N HIS A 327 -11.09 27.92 -30.67
CA HIS A 327 -11.46 26.54 -30.94
C HIS A 327 -12.64 26.19 -30.02
N GLU A 328 -13.84 26.29 -30.60
CA GLU A 328 -15.04 25.66 -30.09
C GLU A 328 -14.94 24.15 -30.32
N ALA A 329 -15.05 23.37 -29.25
CA ALA A 329 -15.53 22.00 -29.29
C ALA A 329 -16.21 21.68 -27.96
N GLN A 330 -17.53 21.86 -27.95
CA GLN A 330 -18.45 21.40 -26.92
C GLN A 330 -18.86 19.96 -27.24
N SER A 331 -18.65 19.04 -26.29
CA SER A 331 -19.52 17.87 -26.10
C SER A 331 -19.55 17.52 -24.60
N GLY A 332 -20.77 17.55 -24.06
CA GLY A 332 -21.04 17.56 -22.63
C GLY A 332 -20.71 16.26 -21.92
N THR A 333 -19.89 16.37 -20.88
CA THR A 333 -20.15 15.72 -19.60
C THR A 333 -20.31 16.85 -18.58
N ALA A 334 -21.45 16.90 -17.90
CA ALA A 334 -21.74 17.94 -16.91
C ALA A 334 -20.69 17.87 -15.79
N ARG A 335 -19.71 18.78 -15.82
CA ARG A 335 -18.70 18.92 -14.76
C ARG A 335 -19.44 19.27 -13.48
N ARG A 336 -19.45 18.36 -12.50
CA ARG A 336 -19.97 18.66 -11.16
C ARG A 336 -19.24 19.91 -10.64
N PRO A 337 -19.94 20.95 -10.16
CA PRO A 337 -19.27 22.10 -9.57
C PRO A 337 -18.40 21.62 -8.42
N CYS A 338 -17.13 22.03 -8.40
CA CYS A 338 -16.21 21.68 -7.33
C CYS A 338 -16.71 22.36 -6.05
N VAL A 339 -17.27 21.57 -5.14
CA VAL A 339 -17.63 22.02 -3.81
C VAL A 339 -16.32 22.17 -3.03
N ASP A 340 -16.04 23.38 -2.54
CA ASP A 340 -14.95 23.56 -1.58
C ASP A 340 -15.35 22.96 -0.24
N TRP A 341 -14.40 22.38 0.48
CA TRP A 341 -14.66 21.73 1.77
C TRP A 341 -13.86 22.40 2.87
N SER A 342 -14.50 22.67 4.01
CA SER A 342 -13.78 22.97 5.25
C SER A 342 -13.66 21.70 6.09
N ILE A 343 -12.47 21.45 6.63
CA ILE A 343 -12.18 20.29 7.47
C ILE A 343 -11.90 20.80 8.89
N ARG A 344 -12.67 20.35 9.86
CA ARG A 344 -12.48 20.67 11.28
C ARG A 344 -12.27 19.40 12.08
N ALA A 345 -11.27 19.39 12.96
CA ALA A 345 -11.03 18.33 13.92
C ALA A 345 -11.44 18.77 15.33
N HIS A 346 -12.21 17.92 15.99
CA HIS A 346 -12.56 17.97 17.41
C HIS A 346 -11.78 16.88 18.13
N LEU A 347 -10.89 17.27 19.02
CA LEU A 347 -10.03 16.37 19.78
C LEU A 347 -10.47 16.35 21.24
N THR A 348 -10.54 15.17 21.82
CA THR A 348 -10.54 14.98 23.27
C THR A 348 -9.25 14.27 23.65
N LEU A 349 -8.42 14.92 24.46
CA LEU A 349 -7.08 14.48 24.81
C LEU A 349 -6.96 14.25 26.32
N THR A 350 -6.22 13.22 26.71
CA THR A 350 -5.74 13.08 28.10
C THR A 350 -4.67 14.12 28.44
N SER A 351 -3.85 14.51 27.47
CA SER A 351 -2.79 15.50 27.63
C SER A 351 -2.77 16.49 26.47
N LEU A 352 -2.68 17.78 26.78
CA LEU A 352 -2.51 18.83 25.76
C LEU A 352 -1.23 18.66 24.94
N ALA A 353 -0.18 18.07 25.52
CA ALA A 353 1.09 17.84 24.83
C ALA A 353 0.97 16.92 23.60
N ASP A 354 -0.12 16.14 23.51
CA ASP A 354 -0.38 15.25 22.38
C ASP A 354 -1.12 15.92 21.22
N ALA A 355 -1.53 17.19 21.35
CA ALA A 355 -2.24 17.92 20.29
C ALA A 355 -1.46 17.96 18.95
N PRO A 356 -0.14 18.23 18.90
CA PRO A 356 0.61 18.28 17.65
C PRO A 356 0.64 16.90 16.95
N THR A 357 0.89 15.83 17.72
CA THR A 357 0.90 14.45 17.20
C THR A 357 -0.47 14.03 16.70
N ALA A 358 -1.54 14.35 17.43
CA ALA A 358 -2.92 14.08 17.00
C ALA A 358 -3.25 14.79 15.67
N ILE A 359 -2.94 16.09 15.57
CA ILE A 359 -3.15 16.88 14.36
C ILE A 359 -2.34 16.29 13.20
N ALA A 360 -1.05 16.01 13.38
CA ALA A 360 -0.21 15.42 12.35
C ALA A 360 -0.74 14.07 11.85
N ARG A 361 -1.21 13.20 12.75
CA ARG A 361 -1.84 11.92 12.40
C ARG A 361 -3.12 12.10 11.58
N LEU A 362 -3.97 13.05 11.94
CA LEU A 362 -5.19 13.35 11.19
C LEU A 362 -4.89 13.94 9.81
N ARG A 363 -3.93 14.86 9.71
CA ARG A 363 -3.50 15.43 8.43
C ARG A 363 -2.98 14.36 7.47
N ARG A 364 -2.19 13.40 7.98
CA ARG A 364 -1.72 12.25 7.19
C ARG A 364 -2.82 11.27 6.82
N MET A 365 -3.71 10.94 7.76
CA MET A 365 -4.83 10.04 7.50
C MET A 365 -5.72 10.54 6.36
N LEU A 366 -5.91 11.85 6.28
CA LEU A 366 -6.73 12.51 5.25
C LEU A 366 -5.91 13.01 4.06
N ASP A 367 -4.58 12.90 4.11
CA ASP A 367 -3.65 13.37 3.09
C ASP A 367 -3.89 14.84 2.68
N LEU A 368 -4.01 15.72 3.70
CA LEU A 368 -4.38 17.13 3.50
C LEU A 368 -3.27 17.99 2.89
N ASP A 369 -2.02 17.55 3.03
CA ASP A 369 -0.83 18.28 2.59
C ASP A 369 -0.45 18.02 1.14
N ALA A 370 -1.00 16.98 0.51
CA ALA A 370 -0.74 16.68 -0.89
C ALA A 370 -1.21 17.80 -1.84
N ASP A 371 -0.53 17.89 -2.98
CA ASP A 371 -0.90 18.79 -4.07
C ASP A 371 -1.80 18.06 -5.07
N PRO A 372 -3.13 18.28 -5.01
CA PRO A 372 -4.06 17.59 -5.88
C PRO A 372 -3.92 18.01 -7.34
N HIS A 373 -3.47 19.25 -7.61
CA HIS A 373 -3.34 19.74 -8.99
C HIS A 373 -2.20 19.04 -9.71
N ALA A 374 -1.08 18.78 -9.02
CA ALA A 374 0.05 18.07 -9.60
C ALA A 374 -0.30 16.63 -10.00
N ALA A 375 -1.03 15.92 -9.12
CA ALA A 375 -1.49 14.56 -9.41
C ALA A 375 -2.55 14.56 -10.53
N ASP A 376 -3.57 15.43 -10.44
CA ASP A 376 -4.65 15.48 -11.41
C ASP A 376 -4.17 15.86 -12.82
N ALA A 377 -3.18 16.75 -12.93
CA ALA A 377 -2.59 17.13 -14.21
C ALA A 377 -1.93 15.94 -14.93
N VAL A 378 -1.17 15.11 -14.20
CA VAL A 378 -0.53 13.92 -14.79
C VAL A 378 -1.58 12.87 -15.13
N LEU A 379 -2.49 12.55 -14.19
CA LEU A 379 -3.44 11.46 -14.38
C LEU A 379 -4.51 11.79 -15.44
N SER A 380 -4.88 13.06 -15.61
CA SER A 380 -5.84 13.47 -16.66
C SER A 380 -5.27 13.43 -18.08
N SER A 381 -3.95 13.29 -18.23
CA SER A 381 -3.33 13.10 -19.55
C SER A 381 -3.60 11.71 -20.13
N ASP A 382 -3.92 10.73 -19.28
CA ASP A 382 -4.28 9.38 -19.71
C ASP A 382 -5.80 9.28 -19.96
N PRO A 383 -6.25 8.93 -21.17
CA PRO A 383 -7.68 8.79 -21.48
C PRO A 383 -8.47 7.83 -20.58
N LEU A 384 -7.81 6.81 -20.00
CA LEU A 384 -8.43 5.86 -19.08
C LEU A 384 -8.77 6.52 -17.74
N LEU A 385 -7.90 7.41 -17.25
CA LEU A 385 -8.03 8.05 -15.95
C LEU A 385 -8.73 9.42 -16.01
N ALA A 386 -8.72 10.10 -17.15
CA ALA A 386 -9.32 11.42 -17.32
C ALA A 386 -10.79 11.49 -16.86
N PRO A 387 -11.68 10.52 -17.16
CA PRO A 387 -13.06 10.55 -16.66
C PRO A 387 -13.14 10.47 -15.13
N PHE A 388 -12.26 9.68 -14.49
CA PHE A 388 -12.22 9.54 -13.03
C PHE A 388 -11.63 10.76 -12.34
N VAL A 389 -10.67 11.44 -12.97
CA VAL A 389 -10.17 12.73 -12.51
C VAL A 389 -11.29 13.77 -12.57
N ALA A 390 -12.04 13.83 -13.67
CA ALA A 390 -13.15 14.75 -13.82
C ALA A 390 -14.31 14.48 -12.83
N ALA A 391 -14.60 13.21 -12.54
CA ALA A 391 -15.67 12.82 -11.62
C ALA A 391 -15.34 13.11 -10.14
N ALA A 392 -14.07 13.09 -9.77
CA ALA A 392 -13.58 13.24 -8.40
C ALA A 392 -12.27 14.06 -8.37
N PRO A 393 -12.30 15.37 -8.67
CA PRO A 393 -11.12 16.21 -8.62
C PRO A 393 -10.59 16.29 -7.18
N GLY A 394 -9.27 16.25 -7.01
CA GLY A 394 -8.66 16.31 -5.69
C GLY A 394 -8.91 15.08 -4.81
N ALA A 395 -9.10 13.90 -5.42
CA ALA A 395 -9.06 12.64 -4.70
C ALA A 395 -7.71 12.47 -3.99
N ARG A 396 -7.75 12.05 -2.73
CA ARG A 396 -6.58 11.91 -1.87
C ARG A 396 -6.22 10.46 -1.62
N LEU A 397 -4.99 10.20 -1.19
CA LEU A 397 -4.54 8.90 -0.72
C LEU A 397 -4.92 8.75 0.77
N PRO A 398 -5.91 7.92 1.16
CA PRO A 398 -6.21 7.72 2.57
C PRO A 398 -4.96 7.18 3.27
N GLY A 399 -4.47 7.84 4.31
CA GLY A 399 -3.29 7.42 5.05
C GLY A 399 -3.62 6.42 6.17
N ALA A 400 -2.74 6.36 7.16
CA ALA A 400 -2.97 5.70 8.44
C ALA A 400 -2.50 6.58 9.60
N VAL A 401 -3.16 6.45 10.75
CA VAL A 401 -2.77 7.14 11.98
C VAL A 401 -1.67 6.40 12.75
N ASP A 402 -1.54 5.10 12.52
CA ASP A 402 -0.61 4.21 13.19
C ASP A 402 -0.18 3.09 12.24
N ALA A 403 1.12 2.78 12.23
CA ALA A 403 1.69 1.81 11.31
C ALA A 403 1.42 0.36 11.74
N HIS A 404 1.42 0.08 13.06
CA HIS A 404 1.20 -1.25 13.60
C HIS A 404 -0.25 -1.67 13.35
N GLU A 405 -1.19 -0.78 13.68
CA GLU A 405 -2.62 -0.96 13.41
C GLU A 405 -2.87 -1.25 11.92
N LEU A 406 -2.28 -0.47 11.02
CA LEU A 406 -2.46 -0.66 9.59
C LEU A 406 -1.86 -1.99 9.09
N ALA A 407 -0.69 -2.39 9.58
CA ALA A 407 -0.07 -3.66 9.22
C ALA A 407 -0.96 -4.84 9.63
N VAL A 408 -1.50 -4.82 10.86
CA VAL A 408 -2.42 -5.84 11.35
C VAL A 408 -3.72 -5.85 10.54
N ARG A 409 -4.31 -4.68 10.24
CA ARG A 409 -5.49 -4.57 9.36
C ARG A 409 -5.22 -5.20 7.99
N ALA A 410 -4.05 -4.94 7.41
CA ALA A 410 -3.68 -5.43 6.09
C ALA A 410 -3.52 -6.95 6.05
N VAL A 411 -2.89 -7.56 7.07
CA VAL A 411 -2.73 -9.01 7.16
C VAL A 411 -4.06 -9.71 7.45
N ILE A 412 -4.89 -9.18 8.35
CA ILE A 412 -6.24 -9.73 8.61
C ILE A 412 -7.12 -9.69 7.36
N GLY A 413 -7.02 -8.61 6.57
CA GLY A 413 -7.81 -8.40 5.36
C GLY A 413 -7.35 -9.21 4.13
N GLN A 414 -6.29 -10.01 4.23
CA GLN A 414 -5.81 -10.80 3.10
C GLN A 414 -6.88 -11.79 2.61
N GLN A 415 -7.10 -11.81 1.30
CA GLN A 415 -7.95 -12.79 0.60
C GLN A 415 -9.44 -12.79 1.02
N ILE A 416 -9.89 -11.77 1.77
CA ILE A 416 -11.29 -11.63 2.21
C ILE A 416 -11.85 -10.26 1.82
N SER A 417 -13.16 -10.10 1.88
CA SER A 417 -13.80 -8.81 1.62
C SER A 417 -13.51 -7.81 2.74
N VAL A 418 -13.62 -6.51 2.42
CA VAL A 418 -13.48 -5.43 3.39
C VAL A 418 -14.46 -5.59 4.57
N ALA A 419 -15.71 -5.97 4.29
CA ALA A 419 -16.72 -6.20 5.33
C ALA A 419 -16.37 -7.39 6.25
N ALA A 420 -15.83 -8.48 5.69
CA ALA A 420 -15.37 -9.62 6.48
C ALA A 420 -14.17 -9.24 7.35
N ALA A 421 -13.21 -8.48 6.79
CA ALA A 421 -12.07 -7.95 7.54
C ALA A 421 -12.53 -7.07 8.71
N GLY A 422 -13.48 -6.14 8.48
CA GLY A 422 -14.07 -5.31 9.53
C GLY A 422 -14.72 -6.13 10.65
N THR A 423 -15.39 -7.22 10.32
CA THR A 423 -15.98 -8.15 11.30
C THR A 423 -14.91 -8.81 12.18
N HIS A 424 -13.82 -9.27 11.58
CA HIS A 424 -12.70 -9.86 12.32
C HIS A 424 -11.99 -8.84 13.21
N LEU A 425 -11.75 -7.65 12.69
CA LEU A 425 -11.13 -6.56 13.44
C LEU A 425 -11.98 -6.12 14.63
N GLY A 426 -13.31 -6.01 14.46
CA GLY A 426 -14.23 -5.69 15.57
C GLY A 426 -14.21 -6.73 16.69
N ARG A 427 -14.12 -8.03 16.34
CA ARG A 427 -13.96 -9.11 17.33
C ARG A 427 -12.61 -9.05 18.03
N LEU A 428 -11.53 -8.80 17.29
CA LEU A 428 -10.20 -8.64 17.86
C LEU A 428 -10.18 -7.48 18.86
N VAL A 429 -10.76 -6.33 18.51
CA VAL A 429 -10.88 -5.17 19.42
C VAL A 429 -11.72 -5.51 20.64
N SER A 430 -12.86 -6.19 20.48
CA SER A 430 -13.72 -6.55 21.62
C SER A 430 -13.01 -7.51 22.59
N HIS A 431 -12.10 -8.34 22.10
CA HIS A 431 -11.38 -9.32 22.91
C HIS A 431 -10.06 -8.77 23.50
N ALA A 432 -9.28 -8.05 22.69
CA ALA A 432 -7.92 -7.63 23.01
C ALA A 432 -7.74 -6.11 23.09
N GLY A 433 -8.71 -5.30 22.67
CA GLY A 433 -8.64 -3.84 22.76
C GLY A 433 -8.55 -3.34 24.20
N THR A 434 -8.06 -2.12 24.39
CA THR A 434 -8.03 -1.46 25.70
C THR A 434 -9.35 -0.69 25.87
N PRO A 435 -10.21 -1.03 26.83
CA PRO A 435 -11.49 -0.33 27.03
C PRO A 435 -11.28 1.17 27.26
N LEU A 436 -12.12 1.98 26.64
CA LEU A 436 -12.10 3.43 26.76
C LEU A 436 -13.52 3.97 26.80
N SER A 437 -13.85 4.72 27.86
CA SER A 437 -15.10 5.47 27.92
C SER A 437 -14.95 6.75 27.11
N THR A 438 -15.89 7.03 26.23
CA THR A 438 -15.86 8.24 25.39
C THR A 438 -17.22 8.91 25.33
N HIS A 439 -17.19 10.19 25.00
CA HIS A 439 -18.41 10.97 24.76
C HIS A 439 -19.00 10.74 23.35
N VAL A 440 -18.33 9.98 22.48
CA VAL A 440 -18.76 9.71 21.10
C VAL A 440 -19.38 8.31 21.03
N PRO A 441 -20.67 8.18 20.68
CA PRO A 441 -21.32 6.87 20.60
C PRO A 441 -20.59 5.91 19.65
N GLY A 442 -20.43 4.66 20.10
CA GLY A 442 -19.78 3.60 19.32
C GLY A 442 -18.25 3.51 19.47
N LEU A 443 -17.61 4.50 20.11
CA LEU A 443 -16.18 4.44 20.44
C LEU A 443 -16.01 3.94 21.88
N THR A 444 -15.53 2.70 22.02
CA THR A 444 -15.51 1.96 23.28
C THR A 444 -14.14 1.39 23.65
N ALA A 445 -13.17 1.42 22.72
CA ALA A 445 -11.83 0.89 22.96
C ALA A 445 -10.76 1.56 22.09
N LEU A 446 -9.51 1.48 22.54
CA LEU A 446 -8.33 1.61 21.68
C LEU A 446 -8.12 0.33 20.88
N PHE A 447 -7.56 0.47 19.68
CA PHE A 447 -7.03 -0.66 18.95
C PHE A 447 -5.97 -1.40 19.79
N PRO A 448 -5.95 -2.74 19.82
CA PRO A 448 -5.02 -3.50 20.64
C PRO A 448 -3.57 -3.27 20.25
N THR A 449 -2.68 -3.23 21.25
CA THR A 449 -1.23 -3.18 21.03
C THR A 449 -0.71 -4.49 20.45
N ALA A 450 0.49 -4.47 19.86
CA ALA A 450 1.12 -5.65 19.29
C ALA A 450 1.25 -6.79 20.33
N GLU A 451 1.61 -6.46 21.57
CA GLU A 451 1.74 -7.40 22.69
C GLU A 451 0.40 -8.06 23.01
N ARG A 452 -0.68 -7.27 23.05
CA ARG A 452 -2.03 -7.78 23.34
C ARG A 452 -2.56 -8.65 22.20
N ILE A 453 -2.20 -8.35 20.96
CA ILE A 453 -2.56 -9.17 19.80
C ILE A 453 -1.79 -10.50 19.86
N ALA A 454 -0.47 -10.47 20.09
CA ALA A 454 0.34 -11.67 20.20
C ALA A 454 -0.17 -12.60 21.30
N ALA A 455 -0.55 -12.05 22.47
CA ALA A 455 -1.14 -12.82 23.55
C ALA A 455 -2.54 -13.39 23.22
N ALA A 456 -3.35 -12.67 22.44
CA ALA A 456 -4.72 -13.05 22.12
C ALA A 456 -4.85 -14.03 20.93
N VAL A 457 -3.93 -13.96 19.97
CA VAL A 457 -3.98 -14.73 18.71
C VAL A 457 -2.98 -15.88 18.79
N VAL A 458 -3.31 -16.91 19.57
CA VAL A 458 -2.39 -18.05 19.76
C VAL A 458 -2.38 -18.95 18.52
N PRO A 459 -1.19 -19.36 18.01
CA PRO A 459 -1.09 -20.32 16.92
C PRO A 459 -1.74 -21.65 17.30
N VAL A 460 -2.60 -22.15 16.41
CA VAL A 460 -3.38 -23.38 16.65
C VAL A 460 -2.61 -24.58 16.09
N PRO A 461 -2.22 -25.58 16.90
CA PRO A 461 -1.49 -26.75 16.42
C PRO A 461 -2.24 -27.53 15.34
N ALA A 462 -1.50 -28.20 14.44
CA ALA A 462 -2.10 -29.09 13.46
C ALA A 462 -2.93 -30.18 14.17
N GLY A 463 -4.11 -30.51 13.62
CA GLY A 463 -5.01 -31.52 14.18
C GLY A 463 -5.95 -31.04 15.30
N THR A 464 -5.75 -29.86 15.89
CA THR A 464 -6.70 -29.32 16.89
C THR A 464 -7.94 -28.70 16.23
N PRO A 465 -9.18 -29.07 16.62
CA PRO A 465 -10.39 -28.45 16.10
C PRO A 465 -10.40 -26.93 16.31
N LEU A 466 -10.89 -26.17 15.33
CA LEU A 466 -10.93 -24.71 15.43
C LEU A 466 -12.07 -24.29 16.38
N ASP A 467 -11.71 -23.67 17.50
CA ASP A 467 -12.68 -23.10 18.43
C ASP A 467 -13.47 -21.96 17.78
N PRO A 468 -14.82 -22.01 17.75
CA PRO A 468 -15.66 -20.89 17.33
C PRO A 468 -15.54 -19.64 18.24
N GLY A 469 -15.17 -19.80 19.51
CA GLY A 469 -15.05 -18.73 20.51
C GLY A 469 -13.83 -17.81 20.33
N ARG A 470 -12.83 -18.24 19.57
CA ARG A 470 -11.59 -17.47 19.32
C ARG A 470 -11.86 -16.08 18.71
N PRO A 471 -10.98 -15.08 18.98
CA PRO A 471 -11.17 -13.71 18.50
C PRO A 471 -11.17 -13.60 16.97
N LEU A 472 -10.42 -14.47 16.28
CA LEU A 472 -10.28 -14.46 14.83
C LEU A 472 -10.69 -15.81 14.21
N ARG A 473 -11.78 -15.81 13.46
CA ARG A 473 -12.25 -17.00 12.72
C ARG A 473 -11.59 -17.13 11.35
N LEU A 474 -10.27 -17.12 11.31
CA LEU A 474 -9.46 -17.20 10.08
C LEU A 474 -8.77 -18.58 9.95
N PRO A 475 -8.27 -18.93 8.75
CA PRO A 475 -7.46 -20.13 8.56
C PRO A 475 -6.22 -20.14 9.47
N ARG A 476 -5.74 -21.33 9.87
CA ARG A 476 -4.56 -21.47 10.76
C ARG A 476 -3.34 -20.70 10.28
N ARG A 477 -3.07 -20.74 8.97
CA ARG A 477 -1.96 -19.99 8.34
C ARG A 477 -2.06 -18.47 8.54
N SER A 478 -3.27 -17.92 8.48
CA SER A 478 -3.52 -16.50 8.68
C SER A 478 -3.33 -16.13 10.15
N LEU A 479 -3.78 -16.98 11.07
CA LEU A 479 -3.56 -16.78 12.50
C LEU A 479 -2.08 -16.80 12.86
N ALA A 480 -1.32 -17.76 12.32
CA ALA A 480 0.13 -17.81 12.49
C ALA A 480 0.80 -16.52 11.96
N ALA A 481 0.45 -16.06 10.75
CA ALA A 481 0.99 -14.82 10.19
C ALA A 481 0.66 -13.58 11.04
N ILE A 482 -0.54 -13.51 11.61
CA ILE A 482 -0.97 -12.41 12.49
C ILE A 482 -0.23 -12.46 13.83
N HIS A 483 -0.10 -13.65 14.42
CA HIS A 483 0.66 -13.86 15.65
C HIS A 483 2.14 -13.50 15.47
N ASP A 484 2.77 -13.99 14.41
CA ASP A 484 4.19 -13.76 14.12
C ASP A 484 4.43 -12.27 13.86
N LEU A 485 3.58 -11.60 13.05
CA LEU A 485 3.65 -10.16 12.85
C LEU A 485 3.50 -9.39 14.17
N ALA A 486 2.52 -9.74 15.00
CA ALA A 486 2.28 -9.07 16.27
C ALA A 486 3.44 -9.29 17.25
N SER A 487 4.06 -10.47 17.25
CA SER A 487 5.23 -10.78 18.06
C SER A 487 6.44 -9.97 17.61
N ASP A 488 6.70 -9.94 16.30
CA ASP A 488 7.81 -9.18 15.72
C ASP A 488 7.69 -7.67 15.97
N LEU A 489 6.46 -7.14 15.97
CA LEU A 489 6.18 -5.74 16.30
C LEU A 489 6.35 -5.47 17.81
N ALA A 490 5.95 -6.41 18.67
CA ALA A 490 6.01 -6.30 20.12
C ALA A 490 7.44 -6.36 20.66
N ASP A 491 8.28 -7.23 20.09
CA ASP A 491 9.68 -7.36 20.50
C ASP A 491 10.63 -6.39 19.79
N GLY A 492 10.12 -5.65 18.80
CA GLY A 492 10.87 -4.66 18.02
C GLY A 492 11.77 -5.25 16.94
N SER A 493 11.69 -6.55 16.65
CA SER A 493 12.38 -7.17 15.51
C SER A 493 11.83 -6.70 14.16
N LEU A 494 10.63 -6.12 14.15
CA LEU A 494 10.07 -5.32 13.08
C LEU A 494 9.61 -3.95 13.65
N ASP A 495 10.35 -2.88 13.34
CA ASP A 495 9.98 -1.51 13.71
C ASP A 495 9.40 -0.77 12.49
N LEU A 496 8.07 -0.57 12.47
CA LEU A 496 7.39 0.15 11.38
C LEU A 496 7.16 1.61 11.78
N HIS A 497 7.86 2.54 11.13
CA HIS A 497 7.70 3.97 11.41
C HIS A 497 7.73 4.84 10.14
N LEU A 498 7.21 6.06 10.26
CA LEU A 498 7.04 7.03 9.15
C LEU A 498 8.35 7.52 8.52
N GLY A 499 9.45 7.24 9.21
CA GLY A 499 10.79 7.62 8.81
C GLY A 499 11.56 6.51 8.11
N MET A 500 10.95 5.37 7.78
CA MET A 500 11.58 4.35 6.96
C MET A 500 11.67 4.79 5.49
N ASP A 501 12.66 4.26 4.78
CA ASP A 501 12.63 4.27 3.32
C ASP A 501 11.54 3.31 2.81
N PRO A 502 10.78 3.67 1.77
CA PRO A 502 9.73 2.78 1.23
C PRO A 502 10.24 1.40 0.80
N SER A 503 11.46 1.30 0.25
CA SER A 503 12.04 0.02 -0.16
C SER A 503 12.46 -0.83 1.03
N ASP A 504 13.02 -0.20 2.08
CA ASP A 504 13.37 -0.88 3.33
C ASP A 504 12.13 -1.41 4.05
N MET A 505 11.05 -0.62 4.12
CA MET A 505 9.78 -1.06 4.71
C MET A 505 9.19 -2.26 3.96
N ARG A 506 9.20 -2.23 2.62
CA ARG A 506 8.74 -3.37 1.80
C ARG A 506 9.61 -4.61 2.02
N ALA A 507 10.93 -4.47 2.04
CA ALA A 507 11.84 -5.59 2.26
C ALA A 507 11.65 -6.22 3.64
N ALA A 508 11.55 -5.39 4.68
CA ALA A 508 11.30 -5.84 6.05
C ALA A 508 9.97 -6.60 6.16
N LEU A 509 8.91 -6.11 5.52
CA LEU A 509 7.59 -6.76 5.51
C LEU A 509 7.60 -8.09 4.73
N VAL A 510 8.18 -8.12 3.52
CA VAL A 510 8.24 -9.35 2.68
C VAL A 510 9.10 -10.45 3.31
N SER A 511 10.04 -10.09 4.18
CA SER A 511 10.82 -11.09 4.93
C SER A 511 9.99 -11.89 5.94
N ARG A 512 8.75 -11.47 6.23
CA ARG A 512 7.87 -12.12 7.21
C ARG A 512 6.95 -13.13 6.55
N ARG A 513 6.80 -14.27 7.21
CA ARG A 513 5.94 -15.37 6.74
C ARG A 513 4.50 -14.88 6.62
N GLY A 514 3.87 -15.15 5.48
CA GLY A 514 2.48 -14.75 5.23
C GLY A 514 2.29 -13.31 4.73
N ILE A 515 3.37 -12.53 4.58
CA ILE A 515 3.30 -11.18 3.98
C ILE A 515 3.93 -11.21 2.59
N GLY A 516 3.07 -11.12 1.57
CA GLY A 516 3.51 -11.06 0.17
C GLY A 516 3.82 -9.63 -0.32
N PRO A 517 4.39 -9.50 -1.53
CA PRO A 517 4.72 -8.20 -2.13
C PRO A 517 3.54 -7.22 -2.20
N TRP A 518 2.33 -7.72 -2.51
CA TRP A 518 1.12 -6.89 -2.55
C TRP A 518 0.79 -6.29 -1.17
N THR A 519 0.81 -7.10 -0.11
CA THR A 519 0.52 -6.62 1.26
C THR A 519 1.57 -5.62 1.72
N ALA A 520 2.85 -5.90 1.44
CA ALA A 520 3.94 -4.99 1.79
C ALA A 520 3.83 -3.64 1.06
N ALA A 521 3.52 -3.66 -0.24
CA ALA A 521 3.29 -2.45 -1.02
C ALA A 521 2.08 -1.65 -0.51
N TYR A 522 0.96 -2.33 -0.20
CA TYR A 522 -0.23 -1.69 0.37
C TYR A 522 0.03 -1.02 1.73
N ILE A 523 0.74 -1.70 2.63
CA ILE A 523 1.13 -1.13 3.93
C ILE A 523 2.03 0.09 3.69
N THR A 524 3.07 -0.04 2.85
CA THR A 524 4.01 1.04 2.56
C THR A 524 3.31 2.28 1.99
N MET A 525 2.44 2.08 1.00
CA MET A 525 1.61 3.12 0.38
C MET A 525 0.81 3.90 1.43
N ARG A 526 0.11 3.18 2.31
CA ARG A 526 -0.83 3.76 3.27
C ARG A 526 -0.16 4.31 4.54
N VAL A 527 0.94 3.72 5.01
CA VAL A 527 1.71 4.19 6.17
C VAL A 527 2.51 5.44 5.83
N LEU A 528 3.28 5.38 4.73
CA LEU A 528 4.20 6.47 4.37
C LEU A 528 3.53 7.57 3.56
N GLY A 529 2.32 7.32 3.03
CA GLY A 529 1.69 8.20 2.04
C GLY A 529 2.52 8.28 0.76
N ASP A 530 3.19 7.19 0.38
CA ASP A 530 4.04 7.14 -0.82
C ASP A 530 3.13 7.33 -2.04
N PRO A 531 3.31 8.42 -2.83
CA PRO A 531 2.44 8.75 -3.95
C PRO A 531 2.61 7.81 -5.14
N ASP A 532 3.66 7.00 -5.17
CA ASP A 532 4.12 6.29 -6.36
C ASP A 532 4.22 4.76 -6.20
N VAL A 533 3.32 4.18 -5.41
CA VAL A 533 3.19 2.73 -5.25
C VAL A 533 2.12 2.18 -6.19
N TRP A 534 2.51 1.18 -6.99
CA TRP A 534 1.61 0.33 -7.76
C TRP A 534 1.36 -1.00 -7.03
N LEU A 535 0.17 -1.58 -7.21
CA LEU A 535 -0.24 -2.85 -6.58
C LEU A 535 -0.51 -3.92 -7.66
N PRO A 536 0.53 -4.58 -8.21
CA PRO A 536 0.36 -5.60 -9.23
C PRO A 536 -0.56 -6.73 -8.78
N GLY A 537 -1.45 -7.17 -9.67
CA GLY A 537 -2.37 -8.27 -9.39
C GLY A 537 -3.45 -7.98 -8.35
N ASP A 538 -3.65 -6.71 -7.97
CA ASP A 538 -4.74 -6.31 -7.09
C ASP A 538 -6.11 -6.66 -7.71
N ALA A 539 -6.94 -7.38 -6.97
CA ALA A 539 -8.21 -7.88 -7.49
C ALA A 539 -9.17 -6.76 -7.91
N ALA A 540 -9.15 -5.62 -7.24
CA ALA A 540 -9.96 -4.48 -7.62
C ALA A 540 -9.39 -3.78 -8.86
N LEU A 541 -8.07 -3.62 -8.99
CA LEU A 541 -7.48 -3.08 -10.23
C LEU A 541 -7.75 -3.99 -11.44
N LEU A 542 -7.63 -5.31 -11.28
CA LEU A 542 -7.98 -6.29 -12.32
C LEU A 542 -9.47 -6.28 -12.68
N THR A 543 -10.34 -5.95 -11.73
CA THR A 543 -11.78 -5.77 -11.98
C THR A 543 -12.03 -4.46 -12.71
N ALA A 544 -11.35 -3.38 -12.32
CA ALA A 544 -11.46 -2.08 -12.99
C ALA A 544 -11.00 -2.17 -14.45
N ALA A 545 -9.88 -2.84 -14.71
CA ALA A 545 -9.37 -3.07 -16.08
C ALA A 545 -10.44 -3.71 -16.99
N ARG A 546 -11.12 -4.74 -16.48
CA ARG A 546 -12.19 -5.47 -17.20
C ARG A 546 -13.43 -4.60 -17.41
N THR A 547 -13.87 -3.90 -16.38
CA THR A 547 -15.05 -3.01 -16.46
C THR A 547 -14.83 -1.85 -17.42
N LEU A 548 -13.58 -1.37 -17.53
CA LEU A 548 -13.21 -0.24 -18.38
C LEU A 548 -12.88 -0.62 -19.83
N ALA A 549 -13.01 -1.91 -20.20
CA ALA A 549 -12.63 -2.42 -21.51
C ALA A 549 -11.22 -1.97 -21.93
N CYS A 550 -10.28 -1.95 -20.98
CA CYS A 550 -8.89 -1.62 -21.26
C CYS A 550 -8.22 -2.85 -21.87
N ASP A 551 -7.88 -2.76 -23.16
CA ASP A 551 -7.16 -3.83 -23.88
C ASP A 551 -5.69 -3.96 -23.42
N ASP A 552 -5.15 -2.90 -22.79
CA ASP A 552 -3.79 -2.84 -22.28
C ASP A 552 -3.65 -3.49 -20.89
N ASP A 553 -2.50 -4.13 -20.67
CA ASP A 553 -2.07 -4.55 -19.34
C ASP A 553 -1.84 -3.33 -18.42
N LEU A 554 -2.69 -3.18 -17.38
CA LEU A 554 -2.59 -2.07 -16.43
C LEU A 554 -1.22 -2.02 -15.74
N ASP A 555 -0.57 -3.16 -15.51
CA ASP A 555 0.77 -3.18 -14.88
C ASP A 555 1.78 -2.44 -15.77
N THR A 556 1.75 -2.68 -17.08
CA THR A 556 2.59 -1.98 -18.06
C THR A 556 2.18 -0.51 -18.21
N ARG A 557 0.88 -0.21 -18.29
CA ARG A 557 0.37 1.17 -18.43
C ARG A 557 0.66 2.04 -17.23
N SER A 558 0.72 1.46 -16.03
CA SER A 558 0.95 2.17 -14.77
C SER A 558 2.24 3.01 -14.76
N ALA A 559 3.24 2.65 -15.57
CA ALA A 559 4.48 3.41 -15.69
C ALA A 559 4.25 4.86 -16.15
N ALA A 560 3.23 5.10 -16.99
CA ALA A 560 2.88 6.43 -17.46
C ALA A 560 2.27 7.33 -16.37
N TRP A 561 1.82 6.73 -15.26
CA TRP A 561 1.20 7.46 -14.14
C TRP A 561 2.20 7.82 -13.05
N ALA A 562 3.46 7.42 -13.17
CA ALA A 562 4.51 7.86 -12.26
C ALA A 562 4.71 9.39 -12.37
N PRO A 563 4.95 10.11 -11.26
CA PRO A 563 5.18 9.62 -9.90
C PRO A 563 3.90 9.55 -9.02
N TRP A 564 2.73 9.32 -9.59
CA TRP A 564 1.42 9.37 -8.92
C TRP A 564 0.62 8.06 -8.99
N ARG A 565 1.31 6.92 -9.10
CA ARG A 565 0.68 5.59 -9.26
C ARG A 565 -0.30 5.26 -8.12
N SER A 566 -0.04 5.69 -6.89
CA SER A 566 -0.97 5.45 -5.77
C SER A 566 -2.27 6.23 -5.89
N TYR A 567 -2.22 7.46 -6.43
CA TYR A 567 -3.44 8.23 -6.72
C TYR A 567 -4.24 7.59 -7.86
N ALA A 568 -3.58 7.01 -8.86
CA ALA A 568 -4.25 6.20 -9.87
C ALA A 568 -4.96 4.97 -9.26
N VAL A 569 -4.30 4.25 -8.34
CA VAL A 569 -4.90 3.12 -7.60
C VAL A 569 -6.18 3.55 -6.88
N ILE A 570 -6.17 4.68 -6.16
CA ILE A 570 -7.35 5.18 -5.45
C ILE A 570 -8.51 5.47 -6.40
N ARG A 571 -8.22 6.07 -7.56
CA ARG A 571 -9.25 6.37 -8.57
C ARG A 571 -9.86 5.09 -9.15
N LEU A 572 -9.03 4.11 -9.49
CA LEU A 572 -9.46 2.82 -10.05
C LEU A 572 -10.25 1.98 -9.03
N TRP A 573 -9.88 2.00 -7.75
CA TRP A 573 -10.66 1.34 -6.69
C TRP A 573 -12.06 1.92 -6.56
N ARG A 574 -12.20 3.24 -6.71
CA ARG A 574 -13.49 3.92 -6.63
C ARG A 574 -14.37 3.68 -7.83
N ALA A 575 -13.78 3.60 -9.03
CA ALA A 575 -14.50 3.22 -10.24
C ALA A 575 -15.32 1.93 -10.06
N ASN A 576 -14.80 0.96 -9.31
CA ASN A 576 -15.52 -0.28 -8.99
C ASN A 576 -16.58 -0.13 -7.89
N ALA A 577 -16.42 0.84 -6.98
CA ALA A 577 -17.34 1.07 -5.88
C ALA A 577 -18.58 1.88 -6.31
N ASP A 578 -18.39 2.80 -7.27
CA ASP A 578 -19.42 3.70 -7.81
C ASP A 578 -20.11 3.16 -9.07
N GLY A 579 -19.68 2.01 -9.60
CA GLY A 579 -20.41 1.28 -10.64
C GLY A 579 -21.79 0.82 -10.14
N PRO A 580 -22.80 0.63 -11.02
CA PRO A 580 -24.11 0.14 -10.58
C PRO A 580 -23.89 -1.12 -9.74
N PRO A 581 -24.53 -1.23 -8.55
CA PRO A 581 -24.27 -2.34 -7.66
C PRO A 581 -24.54 -3.61 -8.45
N ALA A 582 -23.50 -4.45 -8.62
CA ALA A 582 -23.71 -5.82 -9.03
C ALA A 582 -24.68 -6.38 -7.99
N LYS A 583 -25.92 -6.64 -8.44
CA LYS A 583 -27.03 -7.00 -7.56
C LYS A 583 -26.57 -8.10 -6.62
N SER A 584 -26.49 -7.77 -5.34
CA SER A 584 -26.48 -8.75 -4.27
C SER A 584 -27.83 -9.48 -4.32
N THR A 585 -27.94 -10.51 -5.15
CA THR A 585 -29.03 -11.48 -5.04
C THR A 585 -28.61 -12.54 -4.05
N ARG A 586 -28.84 -12.25 -2.76
CA ARG A 586 -29.33 -13.31 -1.87
C ARG A 586 -30.85 -13.36 -2.01
N HIS A 587 -31.36 -14.60 -2.02
CA HIS A 587 -32.75 -15.05 -1.88
C HIS A 587 -33.47 -15.43 -3.18
N PRO A 588 -34.55 -16.23 -3.10
CA PRO A 588 -34.64 -17.60 -2.62
C PRO A 588 -35.32 -18.49 -3.69
N LYS A 589 -35.52 -19.77 -3.38
CA LYS A 589 -35.95 -20.85 -4.28
C LYS A 589 -37.37 -20.67 -4.89
N VAL A 590 -37.51 -21.13 -6.15
CA VAL A 590 -38.69 -21.67 -6.91
C VAL A 590 -39.70 -20.68 -7.58
N PRO A 591 -40.55 -21.12 -8.56
CA PRO A 591 -40.31 -21.01 -10.02
C PRO A 591 -41.48 -20.36 -10.82
N SER A 592 -41.24 -19.85 -12.03
CA SER A 592 -42.31 -19.78 -13.05
C SER A 592 -41.82 -19.46 -14.47
N ALA A 593 -42.61 -19.98 -15.41
CA ALA A 593 -42.41 -20.23 -16.83
C ALA A 593 -42.56 -18.96 -17.75
N PRO A 594 -42.31 -19.09 -19.07
CA PRO A 594 -41.88 -17.99 -19.94
C PRO A 594 -42.99 -17.42 -20.85
N ILE A 595 -42.78 -16.20 -21.37
CA ILE A 595 -43.52 -15.59 -22.50
C ILE A 595 -42.49 -14.96 -23.48
N PRO A 596 -42.74 -14.96 -24.81
CA PRO A 596 -41.74 -15.30 -25.81
C PRO A 596 -41.13 -14.12 -26.60
N SER A 597 -40.08 -14.50 -27.32
CA SER A 597 -39.10 -13.75 -28.10
C SER A 597 -39.62 -13.08 -29.38
N ALA A 598 -38.89 -12.06 -29.84
CA ALA A 598 -38.59 -11.81 -31.27
C ALA A 598 -37.30 -10.93 -31.37
N PRO A 599 -36.60 -10.88 -32.52
CA PRO A 599 -35.82 -11.95 -33.11
C PRO A 599 -34.34 -11.56 -33.34
N ALA A 600 -33.50 -12.57 -33.49
CA ALA A 600 -32.05 -12.47 -33.71
C ALA A 600 -31.67 -12.26 -35.19
N PRO A 601 -30.43 -11.82 -35.50
CA PRO A 601 -29.73 -12.21 -36.71
C PRO A 601 -28.84 -13.45 -36.46
N THR A 602 -29.23 -14.56 -37.11
CA THR A 602 -28.44 -15.53 -37.90
C THR A 602 -26.90 -15.42 -37.87
N ALA A 603 -26.08 -16.47 -37.77
CA ALA A 603 -26.23 -17.93 -37.66
C ALA A 603 -24.92 -18.54 -37.08
N PRO A 604 -24.89 -19.78 -36.56
CA PRO A 604 -23.83 -20.28 -35.67
C PRO A 604 -22.99 -21.45 -36.22
N ALA A 605 -21.91 -21.79 -35.51
CA ALA A 605 -21.17 -23.05 -35.58
C ALA A 605 -20.85 -23.51 -34.13
N PRO A 606 -20.67 -24.81 -33.84
CA PRO A 606 -21.61 -25.58 -33.02
C PRO A 606 -21.05 -26.01 -31.65
N SER A 607 -21.94 -26.16 -30.68
CA SER A 607 -21.67 -26.88 -29.43
C SER A 607 -21.89 -28.38 -29.63
N VAL A 608 -20.85 -29.18 -29.43
CA VAL A 608 -21.00 -30.65 -29.34
C VAL A 608 -21.65 -30.96 -27.99
N SER A 609 -22.85 -31.54 -28.03
CA SER A 609 -23.59 -32.09 -26.89
C SER A 609 -23.71 -33.60 -27.07
N ASP A 610 -23.62 -34.35 -25.96
CA ASP A 610 -23.89 -35.80 -25.93
C ASP A 610 -25.40 -36.09 -26.17
N PRO A 611 -25.81 -37.20 -26.82
CA PRO A 611 -27.13 -37.39 -27.43
C PRO A 611 -28.34 -37.55 -26.48
N GLN A 612 -28.21 -37.34 -25.16
CA GLN A 612 -29.27 -37.70 -24.20
C GLN A 612 -29.81 -36.55 -23.34
N GLY A 613 -29.36 -35.30 -23.54
CA GLY A 613 -30.10 -34.11 -23.09
C GLY A 613 -30.51 -34.06 -21.61
N ARG A 614 -29.70 -34.61 -20.68
CA ARG A 614 -29.92 -34.44 -19.23
C ARG A 614 -29.13 -33.25 -18.69
N SER A 615 -29.78 -32.40 -17.91
CA SER A 615 -29.14 -31.42 -17.03
C SER A 615 -28.20 -32.16 -16.07
N MET A 616 -26.89 -31.97 -16.23
CA MET A 616 -25.92 -32.53 -15.29
C MET A 616 -26.01 -31.76 -13.98
N THR A 617 -26.60 -32.39 -12.98
CA THR A 617 -26.31 -32.06 -11.58
C THR A 617 -24.80 -32.22 -11.43
N GLN A 618 -24.04 -31.17 -11.09
CA GLN A 618 -22.59 -31.26 -10.99
C GLN A 618 -22.22 -32.36 -9.98
N LEU A 619 -21.58 -33.41 -10.48
CA LEU A 619 -21.22 -34.60 -9.70
C LEU A 619 -20.00 -34.28 -8.82
N PRO A 620 -19.86 -34.94 -7.65
CA PRO A 620 -18.69 -34.76 -6.78
C PRO A 620 -17.40 -35.18 -7.49
N ALA A 621 -16.35 -34.38 -7.36
CA ALA A 621 -15.00 -34.74 -7.81
C ALA A 621 -14.30 -35.62 -6.77
N LEU A 622 -13.26 -36.35 -7.20
CA LEU A 622 -12.44 -37.21 -6.33
C LEU A 622 -11.01 -36.68 -6.28
N ALA A 623 -10.47 -36.52 -5.07
CA ALA A 623 -9.06 -36.29 -4.83
C ALA A 623 -8.36 -37.62 -4.51
N THR A 624 -7.33 -37.96 -5.27
CA THR A 624 -6.49 -39.15 -5.04
C THR A 624 -5.04 -38.72 -4.86
N THR A 625 -4.44 -39.15 -3.75
CA THR A 625 -3.03 -38.90 -3.42
C THR A 625 -2.21 -40.16 -3.63
N LEU A 626 -1.10 -40.04 -4.35
CA LEU A 626 -0.11 -41.08 -4.59
C LEU A 626 1.21 -40.72 -3.92
N ASP A 627 1.89 -41.70 -3.34
CA ASP A 627 3.29 -41.54 -2.95
C ASP A 627 4.17 -41.62 -4.20
N THR A 628 4.99 -40.59 -4.41
CA THR A 628 5.95 -40.55 -5.52
C THR A 628 7.36 -40.25 -4.97
N PRO A 629 8.43 -40.57 -5.73
CA PRO A 629 9.80 -40.22 -5.35
C PRO A 629 10.02 -38.73 -5.03
N ASP A 630 9.21 -37.84 -5.62
CA ASP A 630 9.29 -36.38 -5.42
C ASP A 630 8.34 -35.87 -4.32
N GLY A 631 7.75 -36.77 -3.54
CA GLY A 631 6.78 -36.50 -2.49
C GLY A 631 5.35 -36.90 -2.88
N PRO A 632 4.38 -36.69 -1.97
CA PRO A 632 2.99 -37.06 -2.22
C PRO A 632 2.40 -36.20 -3.33
N PHE A 633 1.81 -36.84 -4.35
CA PHE A 633 1.21 -36.21 -5.53
C PHE A 633 -0.30 -36.41 -5.50
N THR A 634 -1.07 -35.32 -5.45
CA THR A 634 -2.54 -35.37 -5.46
C THR A 634 -3.08 -34.94 -6.81
N ALA A 635 -4.11 -35.64 -7.31
CA ALA A 635 -4.90 -35.25 -8.48
C ALA A 635 -6.38 -35.14 -8.10
N ILE A 636 -7.05 -34.09 -8.58
CA ILE A 636 -8.49 -33.88 -8.47
C ILE A 636 -9.11 -34.11 -9.85
N VAL A 637 -10.05 -35.05 -9.91
CA VAL A 637 -10.72 -35.45 -11.15
C VAL A 637 -12.23 -35.36 -11.01
N ASP A 638 -12.91 -35.04 -12.09
CA ASP A 638 -14.36 -35.27 -12.22
C ASP A 638 -14.64 -36.51 -13.09
N ALA A 639 -15.82 -36.61 -13.69
CA ALA A 639 -16.17 -37.74 -14.55
C ALA A 639 -15.52 -37.68 -15.94
N HIS A 640 -14.84 -36.58 -16.28
CA HIS A 640 -14.41 -36.27 -17.65
C HIS A 640 -12.93 -35.91 -17.76
N ALA A 641 -12.36 -35.22 -16.78
CA ALA A 641 -10.98 -34.76 -16.83
C ALA A 641 -10.31 -34.56 -15.46
N VAL A 642 -8.98 -34.45 -15.49
CA VAL A 642 -8.20 -33.87 -14.39
C VAL A 642 -8.47 -32.36 -14.36
N LEU A 643 -8.86 -31.86 -13.20
CA LEU A 643 -9.14 -30.44 -12.95
C LEU A 643 -7.95 -29.73 -12.31
N ALA A 644 -7.21 -30.43 -11.42
CA ALA A 644 -6.00 -29.93 -10.80
C ALA A 644 -5.11 -31.08 -10.29
N SER A 645 -3.81 -30.84 -10.19
CA SER A 645 -2.85 -31.82 -9.69
C SER A 645 -1.53 -31.18 -9.24
N GLY A 646 -0.84 -31.85 -8.32
CA GLY A 646 0.53 -31.50 -7.96
C GLY A 646 1.03 -32.14 -6.67
N TRP A 647 2.28 -31.86 -6.31
CA TRP A 647 2.97 -32.43 -5.14
C TRP A 647 2.50 -31.76 -3.84
N THR A 648 1.43 -32.32 -3.27
CA THR A 648 0.80 -31.92 -2.01
C THR A 648 -0.07 -33.08 -1.50
N THR A 649 -0.28 -33.16 -0.18
CA THR A 649 -1.30 -34.04 0.43
C THR A 649 -2.63 -33.31 0.65
N ASP A 650 -2.70 -32.02 0.30
CA ASP A 650 -3.84 -31.14 0.58
C ASP A 650 -4.67 -30.89 -0.70
N PRO A 651 -5.84 -31.55 -0.86
CA PRO A 651 -6.74 -31.31 -1.97
C PRO A 651 -7.28 -29.87 -2.03
N ASP A 652 -7.50 -29.21 -0.89
CA ASP A 652 -8.07 -27.85 -0.88
C ASP A 652 -7.11 -26.84 -1.52
N ALA A 653 -5.80 -27.06 -1.37
CA ALA A 653 -4.77 -26.27 -2.04
C ALA A 653 -4.85 -26.39 -3.58
N LEU A 654 -5.31 -27.54 -4.11
CA LEU A 654 -5.51 -27.78 -5.53
C LEU A 654 -6.88 -27.25 -6.02
N VAL A 655 -7.94 -27.38 -5.22
CA VAL A 655 -9.27 -26.78 -5.51
C VAL A 655 -9.17 -25.27 -5.71
N ALA A 656 -8.30 -24.60 -4.95
CA ALA A 656 -8.04 -23.18 -5.09
C ALA A 656 -7.43 -22.79 -6.46
N LEU A 657 -6.82 -23.75 -7.18
CA LEU A 657 -6.24 -23.55 -8.51
C LEU A 657 -7.27 -23.75 -9.63
N ILE A 658 -8.33 -24.54 -9.37
CA ILE A 658 -9.40 -24.79 -10.34
C ILE A 658 -10.16 -23.48 -10.59
N HIS A 659 -10.32 -23.14 -11.86
CA HIS A 659 -11.08 -21.97 -12.29
C HIS A 659 -12.50 -22.02 -11.70
N PRO A 660 -13.09 -20.90 -11.23
CA PRO A 660 -14.39 -20.92 -10.57
C PRO A 660 -15.52 -21.58 -11.37
N ALA A 661 -15.51 -21.45 -12.70
CA ALA A 661 -16.51 -22.08 -13.57
C ALA A 661 -16.35 -23.61 -13.73
N LEU A 662 -15.17 -24.14 -13.40
CA LEU A 662 -14.85 -25.58 -13.43
C LEU A 662 -14.80 -26.20 -12.03
N ARG A 663 -15.01 -25.39 -10.98
CA ARG A 663 -14.83 -25.85 -9.61
C ARG A 663 -15.97 -26.81 -9.24
N PRO A 664 -15.67 -28.02 -8.74
CA PRO A 664 -16.70 -28.95 -8.31
C PRO A 664 -17.36 -28.46 -7.02
N ASP A 665 -18.65 -28.79 -6.84
CA ASP A 665 -19.42 -28.45 -5.63
C ASP A 665 -18.85 -29.11 -4.37
N SER A 666 -18.24 -30.28 -4.52
CA SER A 666 -17.54 -30.99 -3.46
C SER A 666 -16.43 -31.87 -4.03
N VAL A 667 -15.40 -32.08 -3.21
CA VAL A 667 -14.29 -32.99 -3.51
C VAL A 667 -14.24 -34.05 -2.41
N ALA A 668 -14.51 -35.29 -2.78
CA ALA A 668 -14.37 -36.43 -1.88
C ALA A 668 -12.91 -36.90 -1.85
N THR A 669 -12.49 -37.46 -0.72
CA THR A 669 -11.22 -38.20 -0.59
C THR A 669 -11.45 -39.71 -0.47
N ASP A 670 -12.69 -40.12 -0.20
CA ASP A 670 -13.12 -41.51 -0.20
C ASP A 670 -13.67 -41.89 -1.58
N PRO A 671 -13.04 -42.83 -2.32
CA PRO A 671 -13.51 -43.27 -3.63
C PRO A 671 -14.94 -43.84 -3.61
N THR A 672 -15.40 -44.38 -2.49
CA THR A 672 -16.76 -44.94 -2.34
C THR A 672 -17.85 -43.86 -2.36
N ALA A 673 -17.49 -42.59 -2.12
CA ALA A 673 -18.41 -41.45 -2.08
C ALA A 673 -18.68 -40.81 -3.46
N THR A 674 -18.14 -41.35 -4.55
CA THR A 674 -18.26 -40.79 -5.92
C THR A 674 -18.85 -41.79 -6.91
N GLY A 675 -19.16 -41.35 -8.13
CA GLY A 675 -19.66 -42.23 -9.20
C GLY A 675 -18.56 -43.12 -9.80
N ALA A 676 -18.95 -44.21 -10.47
CA ALA A 676 -18.01 -45.13 -11.12
C ALA A 676 -17.09 -44.41 -12.14
N ALA A 677 -17.65 -43.54 -12.98
CA ALA A 677 -16.88 -42.77 -13.97
C ALA A 677 -15.78 -41.88 -13.34
N VAL A 678 -16.06 -41.24 -12.19
CA VAL A 678 -15.08 -40.42 -11.46
C VAL A 678 -13.96 -41.29 -10.89
N ARG A 679 -14.30 -42.47 -10.35
CA ARG A 679 -13.31 -43.44 -9.86
C ARG A 679 -12.44 -44.00 -10.98
N ASP A 680 -13.02 -44.33 -12.13
CA ASP A 680 -12.30 -44.89 -13.26
C ASP A 680 -11.28 -43.89 -13.82
N LEU A 681 -11.66 -42.61 -13.91
CA LEU A 681 -10.73 -41.55 -14.29
C LEU A 681 -9.65 -41.30 -13.23
N ALA A 682 -10.00 -41.35 -11.94
CA ALA A 682 -9.02 -41.22 -10.85
C ALA A 682 -7.98 -42.34 -10.90
N ASN A 683 -8.42 -43.57 -11.17
CA ASN A 683 -7.54 -44.72 -11.36
C ASN A 683 -6.65 -44.55 -12.60
N THR A 684 -7.21 -44.07 -13.71
CA THR A 684 -6.46 -43.78 -14.94
C THR A 684 -5.39 -42.72 -14.71
N ALA A 685 -5.73 -41.61 -14.03
CA ALA A 685 -4.78 -40.56 -13.67
C ALA A 685 -3.68 -41.08 -12.73
N ALA A 686 -4.05 -41.89 -11.73
CA ALA A 686 -3.14 -42.52 -10.79
C ALA A 686 -2.18 -43.53 -11.48
N GLU A 687 -2.67 -44.30 -12.45
CA GLU A 687 -1.87 -45.22 -13.26
C GLU A 687 -0.91 -44.46 -14.18
N ALA A 688 -1.36 -43.39 -14.83
CA ALA A 688 -0.50 -42.55 -15.67
C ALA A 688 0.65 -41.91 -14.88
N VAL A 689 0.40 -41.46 -13.64
CA VAL A 689 1.44 -40.95 -12.75
C VAL A 689 2.44 -42.06 -12.39
N ARG A 690 1.96 -43.26 -12.04
CA ARG A 690 2.84 -44.40 -11.74
C ARG A 690 3.68 -44.83 -12.94
N ALA A 691 3.08 -44.87 -14.14
CA ALA A 691 3.76 -45.17 -15.39
C ALA A 691 4.85 -44.13 -15.71
N TYR A 692 4.58 -42.83 -15.49
CA TYR A 692 5.59 -41.77 -15.62
C TYR A 692 6.81 -42.01 -14.73
N TYR A 693 6.59 -42.34 -13.45
CA TYR A 693 7.70 -42.65 -12.54
C TYR A 693 8.39 -43.98 -12.84
N ALA A 694 7.72 -44.90 -13.54
CA ALA A 694 8.28 -46.16 -14.02
C ALA A 694 9.03 -46.03 -15.36
N GLY A 695 9.01 -44.86 -16.01
CA GLY A 695 9.77 -44.56 -17.22
C GLY A 695 8.94 -44.30 -18.48
N ASP A 696 7.61 -44.50 -18.44
CA ASP A 696 6.73 -44.10 -19.55
C ASP A 696 6.36 -42.61 -19.42
N LEU A 697 7.21 -41.77 -20.02
CA LEU A 697 7.08 -40.31 -19.95
C LEU A 697 5.87 -39.76 -20.73
N THR A 698 5.19 -40.60 -21.52
CA THR A 698 4.07 -40.19 -22.38
C THR A 698 2.71 -40.38 -21.70
N ALA A 699 2.63 -41.27 -20.70
CA ALA A 699 1.38 -41.64 -20.05
C ALA A 699 0.53 -40.45 -19.55
N PRO A 700 1.07 -39.39 -18.90
CA PRO A 700 0.27 -38.25 -18.46
C PRO A 700 -0.39 -37.46 -19.60
N ALA A 701 0.19 -37.46 -20.80
CA ALA A 701 -0.33 -36.70 -21.95
C ALA A 701 -1.66 -37.27 -22.47
N HIS A 702 -1.92 -38.57 -22.25
CA HIS A 702 -3.14 -39.25 -22.67
C HIS A 702 -4.33 -39.05 -21.72
N VAL A 703 -4.10 -38.49 -20.53
CA VAL A 703 -5.16 -38.23 -19.57
C VAL A 703 -5.87 -36.92 -19.94
N PRO A 704 -7.22 -36.89 -20.06
CA PRO A 704 -7.95 -35.66 -20.31
C PRO A 704 -7.72 -34.63 -19.20
N VAL A 705 -7.50 -33.37 -19.56
CA VAL A 705 -7.32 -32.25 -18.63
C VAL A 705 -8.21 -31.12 -19.07
N VAL A 706 -8.90 -30.49 -18.14
CA VAL A 706 -9.71 -29.30 -18.40
C VAL A 706 -9.22 -28.16 -17.51
N GLN A 707 -8.79 -27.07 -18.15
CA GLN A 707 -8.44 -25.82 -17.49
C GLN A 707 -9.08 -24.66 -18.24
N GLN A 708 -9.37 -23.57 -17.53
CA GLN A 708 -10.02 -22.41 -18.12
C GLN A 708 -9.32 -21.11 -17.71
N SER A 709 -9.03 -20.29 -18.70
CA SER A 709 -8.57 -18.92 -18.54
C SER A 709 -8.94 -18.09 -19.76
N GLY A 710 -8.28 -16.95 -19.96
CA GLY A 710 -8.39 -16.20 -21.22
C GLY A 710 -7.86 -17.02 -22.40
N GLU A 711 -8.38 -16.75 -23.59
CA GLU A 711 -8.14 -17.48 -24.85
C GLU A 711 -6.66 -17.85 -25.06
N PHE A 712 -5.75 -16.88 -24.93
CA PHE A 712 -4.32 -17.12 -25.10
C PHE A 712 -3.74 -18.14 -24.11
N ARG A 713 -4.14 -18.10 -22.82
CA ARG A 713 -3.59 -19.02 -21.81
C ARG A 713 -4.14 -20.43 -21.95
N THR A 714 -5.42 -20.55 -22.30
CA THR A 714 -6.02 -21.86 -22.60
C THR A 714 -5.27 -22.52 -23.76
N HIS A 715 -5.06 -21.78 -24.85
CA HIS A 715 -4.25 -22.26 -25.98
C HIS A 715 -2.80 -22.57 -25.58
N ALA A 716 -2.17 -21.72 -24.77
CA ALA A 716 -0.80 -21.94 -24.32
C ALA A 716 -0.66 -23.25 -23.52
N TRP A 717 -1.65 -23.65 -22.70
CA TRP A 717 -1.61 -24.93 -21.99
C TRP A 717 -1.78 -26.14 -22.93
N GLU A 718 -2.58 -26.02 -23.98
CA GLU A 718 -2.69 -27.05 -25.03
C GLU A 718 -1.33 -27.24 -25.71
N VAL A 719 -0.71 -26.15 -26.15
CA VAL A 719 0.63 -26.17 -26.76
C VAL A 719 1.68 -26.74 -25.80
N LEU A 720 1.56 -26.47 -24.50
CA LEU A 720 2.51 -26.97 -23.51
C LEU A 720 2.44 -28.50 -23.35
N ARG A 721 1.29 -29.13 -23.61
CA ARG A 721 1.14 -30.59 -23.58
C ARG A 721 1.85 -31.27 -24.76
N GLU A 722 2.07 -30.54 -25.84
CA GLU A 722 2.80 -31.01 -27.02
C GLU A 722 4.32 -30.93 -26.86
N VAL A 723 4.83 -30.27 -25.81
CA VAL A 723 6.28 -30.19 -25.55
C VAL A 723 6.79 -31.58 -25.11
N PRO A 724 7.68 -32.23 -25.90
CA PRO A 724 8.10 -33.61 -25.62
C PRO A 724 8.97 -33.72 -24.37
N ALA A 725 8.91 -34.88 -23.73
CA ALA A 725 9.75 -35.18 -22.57
C ALA A 725 11.22 -35.22 -22.97
N GLY A 726 12.10 -34.72 -22.10
CA GLY A 726 13.56 -34.72 -22.33
C GLY A 726 14.06 -33.60 -23.27
N ALA A 727 13.16 -32.83 -23.87
CA ALA A 727 13.50 -31.67 -24.71
C ALA A 727 12.84 -30.39 -24.16
N PRO A 728 13.35 -29.85 -23.03
CA PRO A 728 12.80 -28.63 -22.45
C PRO A 728 12.98 -27.43 -23.38
N VAL A 729 11.97 -26.56 -23.43
CA VAL A 729 11.96 -25.34 -24.23
C VAL A 729 12.20 -24.11 -23.37
N THR A 730 12.76 -23.05 -23.93
CA THR A 730 12.86 -21.76 -23.28
C THR A 730 11.49 -21.05 -23.27
N TYR A 731 11.31 -20.06 -22.38
CA TYR A 731 10.10 -19.22 -22.43
C TYR A 731 9.90 -18.49 -23.77
N THR A 732 10.98 -18.23 -24.51
CA THR A 732 10.91 -17.62 -25.84
C THR A 732 10.38 -18.62 -26.87
N GLU A 733 10.96 -19.82 -26.93
CA GLU A 733 10.50 -20.89 -27.84
C GLU A 733 9.07 -21.33 -27.51
N TYR A 734 8.68 -21.34 -26.23
CA TYR A 734 7.31 -21.61 -25.83
C TYR A 734 6.33 -20.51 -26.30
N ALA A 735 6.75 -19.23 -26.26
CA ALA A 735 5.94 -18.13 -26.80
C ALA A 735 5.79 -18.20 -28.31
N GLU A 736 6.84 -18.61 -29.02
CA GLU A 736 6.82 -18.87 -30.46
C GLU A 736 5.90 -20.03 -30.82
N ALA A 737 6.01 -21.16 -30.11
CA ALA A 737 5.14 -22.33 -30.30
C ALA A 737 3.66 -22.01 -30.01
N ALA A 738 3.38 -21.11 -29.06
CA ALA A 738 2.04 -20.60 -28.78
C ALA A 738 1.54 -19.53 -29.78
N GLY A 739 2.25 -19.32 -30.89
CA GLY A 739 1.86 -18.42 -31.98
C GLY A 739 2.05 -16.93 -31.67
N ARG A 740 2.71 -16.56 -30.56
CA ARG A 740 2.95 -15.16 -30.17
C ARG A 740 4.37 -14.97 -29.62
N PRO A 741 5.40 -14.82 -30.48
CA PRO A 741 6.81 -14.74 -30.07
C PRO A 741 7.12 -13.63 -29.03
N ALA A 742 6.41 -12.50 -29.09
CA ALA A 742 6.58 -11.40 -28.14
C ALA A 742 5.95 -11.65 -26.75
N ALA A 743 5.18 -12.74 -26.58
CA ALA A 743 4.36 -13.02 -25.40
C ALA A 743 5.09 -13.84 -24.31
N VAL A 744 6.42 -13.73 -24.20
CA VAL A 744 7.26 -14.45 -23.24
C VAL A 744 6.76 -14.34 -21.79
N ARG A 745 6.30 -13.14 -21.38
CA ARG A 745 5.72 -12.93 -20.05
C ARG A 745 4.36 -13.61 -19.86
N ALA A 746 3.54 -13.67 -20.91
CA ALA A 746 2.22 -14.28 -20.86
C ALA A 746 2.28 -15.81 -20.76
N VAL A 747 3.21 -16.45 -21.50
CA VAL A 747 3.46 -17.89 -21.38
C VAL A 747 4.13 -18.26 -20.05
N ALA A 748 4.96 -17.38 -19.48
CA ALA A 748 5.44 -17.53 -18.11
C ALA A 748 4.29 -17.48 -17.08
N GLY A 749 3.31 -16.59 -17.31
CA GLY A 749 2.06 -16.55 -16.55
C GLY A 749 1.22 -17.83 -16.70
N ALA A 750 1.15 -18.41 -17.91
CA ALA A 750 0.50 -19.71 -18.14
C ALA A 750 1.16 -20.83 -17.31
N CYS A 751 2.49 -20.86 -17.25
CA CYS A 751 3.21 -21.81 -16.39
C CYS A 751 2.90 -21.63 -14.89
N ALA A 752 2.80 -20.38 -14.42
CA ALA A 752 2.54 -20.07 -13.01
C ALA A 752 1.09 -20.38 -12.57
N LEU A 753 0.14 -20.25 -13.50
CA LEU A 753 -1.29 -20.48 -13.30
C LEU A 753 -1.75 -21.89 -13.69
N ASN A 754 -0.83 -22.75 -14.14
CA ASN A 754 -1.15 -24.14 -14.42
C ASN A 754 -1.64 -24.84 -13.14
N ALA A 755 -2.89 -25.30 -13.17
CA ALA A 755 -3.55 -26.01 -12.07
C ALA A 755 -3.29 -27.52 -12.10
N ALA A 756 -2.97 -28.09 -13.27
CA ALA A 756 -2.83 -29.53 -13.49
C ALA A 756 -1.36 -29.91 -13.78
N ALA A 757 -0.48 -29.72 -12.80
CA ALA A 757 0.94 -30.04 -12.97
C ALA A 757 1.17 -31.54 -13.26
N LEU A 758 2.23 -31.85 -14.00
CA LEU A 758 2.55 -33.14 -14.62
C LEU A 758 1.67 -33.49 -15.84
N PHE A 759 0.34 -33.33 -15.77
CA PHE A 759 -0.56 -33.54 -16.93
C PHE A 759 -0.50 -32.38 -17.93
N VAL A 760 -0.17 -31.18 -17.44
CA VAL A 760 0.31 -30.05 -18.24
C VAL A 760 1.75 -29.77 -17.81
N PRO A 761 2.76 -30.09 -18.63
CA PRO A 761 4.15 -30.27 -18.19
C PRO A 761 4.93 -28.96 -18.12
N CYS A 762 4.52 -28.02 -17.27
CA CYS A 762 5.20 -26.72 -17.12
C CYS A 762 6.61 -26.80 -16.52
N HIS A 763 7.03 -27.96 -16.01
CA HIS A 763 8.42 -28.21 -15.61
C HIS A 763 9.38 -28.26 -16.81
N ARG A 764 8.87 -28.51 -18.03
CA ARG A 764 9.66 -28.53 -19.29
C ARG A 764 10.01 -27.15 -19.84
N VAL A 765 9.60 -26.06 -19.16
CA VAL A 765 9.94 -24.68 -19.58
C VAL A 765 11.08 -24.12 -18.73
N VAL A 766 12.17 -23.68 -19.37
CA VAL A 766 13.39 -23.16 -18.74
C VAL A 766 13.71 -21.72 -19.20
N ARG A 767 14.67 -21.06 -18.55
CA ARG A 767 15.15 -19.75 -19.00
C ARG A 767 16.07 -19.90 -20.22
N THR A 768 16.24 -18.81 -20.96
CA THR A 768 17.08 -18.75 -22.15
C THR A 768 18.56 -19.07 -21.87
N ASP A 769 19.02 -18.86 -20.64
CA ASP A 769 20.37 -19.23 -20.18
C ASP A 769 20.47 -20.70 -19.70
N GLY A 770 19.41 -21.50 -19.87
CA GLY A 770 19.33 -22.88 -19.39
C GLY A 770 19.06 -23.02 -17.89
N SER A 771 18.96 -21.93 -17.14
CA SER A 771 18.65 -21.97 -15.70
C SER A 771 17.17 -22.30 -15.44
N LEU A 772 16.90 -22.91 -14.28
CA LEU A 772 15.54 -23.31 -13.91
C LEU A 772 14.67 -22.10 -13.55
N GLY A 773 13.63 -21.84 -14.35
CA GLY A 773 12.53 -20.92 -14.02
C GLY A 773 11.70 -21.40 -12.84
N GLY A 774 11.00 -20.48 -12.16
CA GLY A 774 10.17 -20.78 -11.00
C GLY A 774 9.18 -21.93 -11.24
N PHE A 775 8.93 -22.73 -10.21
CA PHE A 775 7.99 -23.86 -10.23
C PHE A 775 7.20 -23.88 -8.94
N ARG A 776 5.87 -24.04 -9.04
CA ARG A 776 4.94 -23.96 -7.89
C ARG A 776 5.31 -24.92 -6.76
N TYR A 777 5.82 -26.10 -7.10
CA TYR A 777 6.17 -27.15 -6.13
C TYR A 777 7.67 -27.18 -5.80
N GLY A 778 8.41 -26.13 -6.16
CA GLY A 778 9.82 -25.96 -5.82
C GLY A 778 10.79 -26.43 -6.90
N LEU A 779 11.98 -25.82 -6.92
CA LEU A 779 13.00 -26.11 -7.94
C LEU A 779 13.63 -27.50 -7.80
N THR A 780 13.57 -28.11 -6.61
CA THR A 780 14.05 -29.47 -6.36
C THR A 780 13.24 -30.48 -7.17
N ILE A 781 11.90 -30.40 -7.09
CA ILE A 781 11.00 -31.29 -7.85
C ILE A 781 11.16 -31.05 -9.35
N LYS A 782 11.17 -29.78 -9.78
CA LYS A 782 11.39 -29.44 -11.21
C LYS A 782 12.69 -30.03 -11.76
N ARG A 783 13.76 -29.98 -10.98
CA ARG A 783 15.06 -30.56 -11.36
C ARG A 783 14.98 -32.08 -11.46
N SER A 784 14.42 -32.74 -10.46
CA SER A 784 14.24 -34.20 -10.43
C SER A 784 13.44 -34.72 -11.63
N LEU A 785 12.34 -34.04 -11.99
CA LEU A 785 11.54 -34.40 -13.17
C LEU A 785 12.32 -34.24 -14.47
N LEU A 786 13.06 -33.14 -14.64
CA LEU A 786 13.89 -32.91 -15.82
C LEU A 786 15.05 -33.92 -15.93
N GLU A 787 15.69 -34.26 -14.81
CA GLU A 787 16.74 -35.29 -14.75
C GLU A 787 16.18 -36.66 -15.12
N ARG A 788 15.02 -37.04 -14.57
CA ARG A 788 14.33 -38.30 -14.90
C ARG A 788 13.96 -38.40 -16.37
N GLU A 789 13.42 -37.32 -16.94
CA GLU A 789 13.10 -37.28 -18.36
C GLU A 789 14.36 -37.41 -19.23
N LYS A 790 15.46 -36.78 -18.84
CA LYS A 790 16.76 -36.89 -19.52
C LYS A 790 17.34 -38.30 -19.46
N ASP A 791 17.28 -38.95 -18.30
CA ASP A 791 17.82 -40.30 -18.09
C ASP A 791 17.03 -41.35 -18.86
N ALA A 792 15.70 -41.23 -18.91
CA ALA A 792 14.85 -42.11 -19.69
C ALA A 792 14.98 -41.87 -21.21
N SER A 793 15.19 -40.64 -21.68
CA SER A 793 15.51 -40.34 -23.09
C SER A 793 16.88 -40.85 -23.57
N SER A 794 17.74 -41.29 -22.65
CA SER A 794 19.05 -41.88 -22.99
C SER A 794 19.05 -43.41 -23.07
N HIS A 795 17.91 -44.05 -22.77
CA HIS A 795 17.71 -45.51 -22.79
C HIS A 795 16.73 -46.00 -23.89
N THR A 796 16.20 -45.08 -24.69
CA THR A 796 15.40 -45.32 -25.91
C THR A 796 16.20 -44.93 -27.14
#